data_AF-S4Y0L0-F1
#
_entry.id   AF-S4Y0L0-F1
#
_cell.length_a   1.000
_cell.length_b   1.000
_cell.length_c   1.000
_cell.angle_alpha   90.00
_cell.angle_beta   90.00
_cell.angle_gamma   90.00
#
_symmetry.space_group_name_H-M   'P 1'
#
loop_
_entity.id
_entity.type
_entity.pdbx_description
1 polymer ?
#
loop_
_entity_poly.entity_id
_entity_poly.type
_entity_poly.pdbx_seq_one_letter_code
_entity_poly.pdbx_strand_id
1 'polypeptide(L)'
;MLWCSLVVGGTSLISGCLTRPIAEQEPRTTGTVVERLPQHVDKIDLLLTIDNSSSMKDKQEILALAVPDLVRRLVNPQCVDPLDPARSSPPKNGACDSGMEREFEPVLDIHIGIISTSLGDHGAAAMTRDGKSACDGPAVHFSTDDMGHLIARSDGDDAPPTYENKGFLAWDPEQRLNPAGESILDDGAGHGLVPTLTNMVRGVGDVGCGYESQLESWYRFLVDPAPHETLEVVDGKAIRTGLDKALLDQRKAFLRPDSLLAIIMLSDENDCSIREGGTDFWVARPSPFRMFQPRKECTEKGPDDPCCASCGVDAPRGCPVDETCSEGGKVKALDLEHDPPNLRCFNQKERFGIDLLYPIDRYTDALTKTRIEDHDGDLVDNPLFSDLDPTDELSTVRSPELVFFAGLVGVPWQDIARQNDAGQPDLKNGKDKDGNPVGGFKSAEELSTPNAGFQSTWDIILGDPKARRPPADPHMVESPSPRDGVNPITGTPIAGVSSPDDANVINGHEWEPKTTFGDLQFACVFPLRNPVMNGDCDKSTDKTDYNSPLCQDNPDGTDSNLQVKAKAYPGLRQLELIRSLGDQGIVGSVCPAELSEQAEAEGALDYGYRPAIGAIVDRLKTKLAGQCLPRALQPNDQGQVSCLVLEARTVADGQCSCDGLAARRKVPTEHRGAEQMVLDDPVATANGWNCVCEVEQLSDPAELKACQDTVPPAPVEVGGEKVHGWCYVDPRLGLGRDEVVAKCPSTERRQVRFTGDGGAQDGATQFVICSGDTAKQ
;
A
#
# COMPACT_ATOMS: atom_id res chain seq x y z
N MET A 1 5.76 -72.16 24.65
CA MET A 1 6.51 -72.89 25.70
C MET A 1 6.53 -72.04 26.95
N LEU A 2 6.11 -72.64 28.08
CA LEU A 2 6.28 -72.25 29.50
C LEU A 2 5.71 -70.89 29.96
N TRP A 3 4.58 -70.84 30.70
CA TRP A 3 4.36 -71.17 32.14
C TRP A 3 4.91 -70.10 33.09
N CYS A 4 4.06 -69.26 33.70
CA CYS A 4 3.27 -69.46 34.94
C CYS A 4 4.01 -68.99 36.19
N SER A 5 3.40 -68.13 37.02
CA SER A 5 3.24 -68.32 38.47
C SER A 5 2.42 -67.23 39.14
N LEU A 6 1.33 -67.68 39.77
CA LEU A 6 0.47 -67.01 40.74
C LEU A 6 1.22 -66.63 42.02
N VAL A 7 0.81 -65.53 42.67
CA VAL A 7 0.74 -65.46 44.14
C VAL A 7 -0.61 -64.87 44.53
N VAL A 8 -1.37 -65.64 45.30
CA VAL A 8 -2.61 -65.28 45.99
C VAL A 8 -2.26 -65.05 47.46
N GLY A 9 -2.80 -64.01 48.09
CA GLY A 9 -2.80 -63.90 49.55
C GLY A 9 -3.40 -62.61 50.10
N GLY A 10 -4.55 -62.72 50.75
CA GLY A 10 -4.87 -61.89 51.92
C GLY A 10 -5.97 -60.85 51.77
N THR A 11 -7.22 -61.28 51.98
CA THR A 11 -8.37 -60.43 52.30
C THR A 11 -8.24 -59.77 53.68
N SER A 12 -8.58 -58.48 53.80
CA SER A 12 -9.14 -57.87 55.01
C SER A 12 -10.02 -56.67 54.64
N LEU A 13 -11.28 -56.77 55.06
CA LEU A 13 -12.41 -55.88 54.80
C LEU A 13 -12.29 -54.56 55.55
N ILE A 14 -12.51 -53.42 54.88
CA ILE A 14 -13.17 -52.24 55.49
C ILE A 14 -14.12 -51.62 54.45
N SER A 15 -15.35 -51.42 54.90
CA SER A 15 -16.51 -50.87 54.21
C SER A 15 -16.33 -49.41 53.78
N GLY A 16 -16.86 -49.06 52.60
CA GLY A 16 -17.36 -47.70 52.33
C GLY A 16 -16.75 -46.94 51.15
N CYS A 17 -17.03 -47.36 49.91
CA CYS A 17 -17.10 -46.41 48.80
C CYS A 17 -18.45 -46.58 48.10
N LEU A 18 -19.35 -45.62 48.30
CA LEU A 18 -20.43 -45.37 47.35
C LEU A 18 -19.76 -45.05 46.02
N THR A 19 -19.78 -45.99 45.07
CA THR A 19 -19.51 -45.67 43.67
C THR A 19 -20.63 -44.76 43.18
N ARG A 20 -20.45 -43.45 43.36
CA ARG A 20 -21.17 -42.44 42.58
C ARG A 20 -20.70 -42.65 41.14
N PRO A 21 -21.57 -42.96 40.17
CA PRO A 21 -21.14 -43.00 38.78
C PRO A 21 -20.61 -41.60 38.45
N ILE A 22 -19.31 -41.53 38.15
CA ILE A 22 -18.74 -40.37 37.51
C ILE A 22 -19.41 -40.34 36.14
N ALA A 23 -20.34 -39.41 35.95
CA ALA A 23 -20.80 -39.10 34.61
C ALA A 23 -19.57 -38.73 33.79
N GLU A 24 -19.41 -39.32 32.60
CA GLU A 24 -18.50 -38.77 31.61
C GLU A 24 -18.88 -37.29 31.43
N GLN A 25 -18.04 -36.39 31.94
CA GLN A 25 -18.02 -35.06 31.39
C GLN A 25 -17.30 -35.22 30.06
N GLU A 26 -18.04 -35.16 28.95
CA GLU A 26 -17.44 -34.75 27.69
C GLU A 26 -16.94 -33.31 27.91
N PRO A 27 -15.62 -33.06 27.95
CA PRO A 27 -15.14 -31.69 27.96
C PRO A 27 -15.54 -31.07 26.63
N ARG A 28 -16.59 -30.25 26.62
CA ARG A 28 -16.82 -29.32 25.53
C ARG A 28 -15.78 -28.22 25.67
N THR A 29 -14.80 -28.23 24.78
CA THR A 29 -13.96 -27.05 24.55
C THR A 29 -14.85 -25.99 23.93
N THR A 30 -15.43 -25.11 24.74
CA THR A 30 -15.96 -23.83 24.26
C THR A 30 -14.76 -23.03 23.78
N GLY A 31 -14.49 -23.07 22.47
CA GLY A 31 -13.53 -22.17 21.86
C GLY A 31 -14.09 -20.75 21.93
N THR A 32 -13.43 -19.87 22.67
CA THR A 32 -13.69 -18.43 22.55
C THR A 32 -13.03 -17.99 21.25
N VAL A 33 -13.84 -17.64 20.26
CA VAL A 33 -13.36 -17.04 19.02
C VAL A 33 -13.54 -15.54 19.17
N VAL A 34 -12.43 -14.81 19.16
CA VAL A 34 -12.45 -13.34 19.13
C VAL A 34 -12.49 -12.95 17.66
N GLU A 35 -13.63 -12.45 17.19
CA GLU A 35 -13.77 -11.88 15.85
C GLU A 35 -13.62 -10.37 15.97
N ARG A 36 -12.51 -9.82 15.47
CA ARG A 36 -12.36 -8.37 15.35
C ARG A 36 -13.21 -7.92 14.16
N LEU A 37 -14.39 -7.37 14.42
CA LEU A 37 -15.15 -6.72 13.36
C LEU A 37 -14.45 -5.38 13.04
N PRO A 38 -14.02 -5.15 11.79
CA PRO A 38 -13.39 -3.90 11.43
C PRO A 38 -14.36 -2.73 11.64
N GLN A 39 -13.79 -1.56 11.93
CA GLN A 39 -14.49 -0.28 11.88
C GLN A 39 -15.20 -0.18 10.52
N HIS A 40 -16.50 0.14 10.52
CA HIS A 40 -17.22 0.41 9.28
C HIS A 40 -16.66 1.70 8.71
N VAL A 41 -16.00 1.61 7.56
CA VAL A 41 -15.45 2.78 6.87
C VAL A 41 -16.21 3.01 5.58
N ASP A 42 -16.82 4.19 5.47
CA ASP A 42 -17.56 4.65 4.30
C ASP A 42 -16.89 5.83 3.57
N LYS A 43 -15.72 6.26 4.06
CA LYS A 43 -14.90 7.35 3.52
C LYS A 43 -13.54 6.86 3.06
N ILE A 44 -13.06 7.37 1.92
CA ILE A 44 -11.71 7.07 1.42
C ILE A 44 -10.95 8.36 1.14
N ASP A 45 -9.73 8.47 1.67
CA ASP A 45 -8.72 9.40 1.19
C ASP A 45 -7.77 8.65 0.25
N LEU A 46 -7.74 9.04 -1.01
CA LEU A 46 -6.92 8.43 -2.06
C LEU A 46 -5.80 9.39 -2.44
N LEU A 47 -4.55 9.02 -2.20
CA LEU A 47 -3.38 9.77 -2.62
C LEU A 47 -2.69 9.04 -3.78
N LEU A 48 -2.61 9.69 -4.94
CA LEU A 48 -1.77 9.23 -6.06
C LEU A 48 -0.39 9.87 -5.96
N THR A 49 0.65 9.06 -5.85
CA THR A 49 2.05 9.49 -5.86
C THR A 49 2.66 9.09 -7.20
N ILE A 50 2.84 10.06 -8.08
CA ILE A 50 3.20 9.77 -9.48
C ILE A 50 4.62 10.23 -9.74
N ASP A 51 5.46 9.29 -10.13
CA ASP A 51 6.81 9.57 -10.59
C ASP A 51 6.77 10.43 -11.84
N ASN A 52 7.51 11.54 -11.81
CA ASN A 52 7.60 12.52 -12.88
C ASN A 52 8.97 12.53 -13.56
N SER A 53 9.75 11.46 -13.40
CA SER A 53 10.96 11.20 -14.18
C SER A 53 10.70 11.27 -15.69
N SER A 54 11.74 11.59 -16.46
CA SER A 54 11.65 11.73 -17.93
C SER A 54 11.21 10.48 -18.70
N SER A 55 11.25 9.32 -18.06
CA SER A 55 10.78 8.03 -18.59
C SER A 55 9.28 7.78 -18.37
N MET A 56 8.56 8.65 -17.66
CA MET A 56 7.24 8.31 -17.10
C MET A 56 6.04 8.61 -17.99
N LYS A 57 6.19 9.36 -19.09
CA LYS A 57 5.03 9.82 -19.91
C LYS A 57 4.12 8.67 -20.35
N ASP A 58 4.69 7.57 -20.86
CA ASP A 58 3.91 6.44 -21.35
C ASP A 58 3.16 5.70 -20.22
N LYS A 59 3.77 5.58 -19.04
CA LYS A 59 3.17 4.96 -17.85
C LYS A 59 2.06 5.83 -17.27
N GLN A 60 2.26 7.14 -17.25
CA GLN A 60 1.24 8.10 -16.83
C GLN A 60 0.02 8.07 -17.77
N GLU A 61 0.21 7.92 -19.08
CA GLU A 61 -0.91 7.73 -20.02
C GLU A 61 -1.68 6.44 -19.75
N ILE A 62 -1.01 5.33 -19.42
CA ILE A 62 -1.69 4.08 -19.03
C ILE A 62 -2.44 4.26 -17.71
N LEU A 63 -1.87 4.97 -16.73
CA LEU A 63 -2.56 5.30 -15.49
C LEU A 63 -3.78 6.19 -15.74
N ALA A 64 -3.67 7.18 -16.63
CA ALA A 64 -4.77 8.06 -17.02
C ALA A 64 -5.95 7.29 -17.63
N LEU A 65 -5.69 6.15 -18.29
CA LEU A 65 -6.70 5.21 -18.80
C LEU A 65 -7.27 4.29 -17.71
N ALA A 66 -6.49 3.94 -16.68
CA ALA A 66 -6.86 2.99 -15.64
C ALA A 66 -7.54 3.63 -14.40
N VAL A 67 -7.21 4.88 -14.06
CA VAL A 67 -7.82 5.61 -12.94
C VAL A 67 -9.34 5.74 -13.05
N PRO A 68 -9.94 5.95 -14.24
CA PRO A 68 -11.39 5.84 -14.43
C PRO A 68 -11.96 4.51 -13.92
N ASP A 69 -11.27 3.39 -14.16
CA ASP A 69 -11.75 2.07 -13.74
C ASP A 69 -11.66 1.91 -12.21
N LEU A 70 -10.62 2.45 -11.57
CA LEU A 70 -10.50 2.50 -10.12
C LEU A 70 -11.66 3.26 -9.48
N VAL A 71 -11.85 4.52 -9.88
CA VAL A 71 -12.89 5.37 -9.31
C VAL A 71 -14.28 4.79 -9.59
N ARG A 72 -14.55 4.35 -10.83
CA ARG A 72 -15.84 3.74 -11.19
C ARG A 72 -16.13 2.48 -10.39
N ARG A 73 -15.13 1.64 -10.11
CA ARG A 73 -15.32 0.43 -9.31
C ARG A 73 -15.55 0.75 -7.83
N LEU A 74 -14.94 1.81 -7.28
CA LEU A 74 -15.22 2.26 -5.91
C LEU A 74 -16.63 2.86 -5.74
N VAL A 75 -17.05 3.72 -6.67
CA VAL A 75 -18.34 4.44 -6.58
C VAL A 75 -19.52 3.68 -7.20
N ASN A 76 -19.26 2.68 -8.03
CA ASN A 76 -20.27 1.78 -8.58
C ASN A 76 -19.71 0.34 -8.71
N PRO A 77 -19.56 -0.38 -7.58
CA PRO A 77 -18.91 -1.68 -7.52
C PRO A 77 -19.59 -2.74 -8.40
N GLN A 78 -18.80 -3.71 -8.87
CA GLN A 78 -19.28 -4.80 -9.71
C GLN A 78 -20.34 -5.64 -8.99
N CYS A 79 -21.22 -6.26 -9.76
CA CYS A 79 -22.11 -7.31 -9.28
C CYS A 79 -21.41 -8.65 -9.43
N VAL A 80 -21.29 -9.41 -8.34
CA VAL A 80 -20.65 -10.72 -8.26
C VAL A 80 -21.68 -11.80 -7.91
N ASP A 81 -21.51 -13.00 -8.46
CA ASP A 81 -22.25 -14.18 -8.03
C ASP A 81 -21.66 -14.66 -6.69
N PRO A 82 -22.43 -14.69 -5.59
CA PRO A 82 -21.90 -15.09 -4.28
C PRO A 82 -21.50 -16.57 -4.21
N LEU A 83 -21.92 -17.40 -5.17
CA LEU A 83 -21.53 -18.81 -5.28
C LEU A 83 -20.37 -19.03 -6.27
N ASP A 84 -20.09 -18.05 -7.12
CA ASP A 84 -18.99 -18.05 -8.09
C ASP A 84 -18.46 -16.61 -8.25
N PRO A 85 -17.61 -16.13 -7.33
CA PRO A 85 -17.15 -14.74 -7.34
C PRO A 85 -16.41 -14.32 -8.62
N ALA A 86 -15.91 -15.29 -9.41
CA ALA A 86 -15.31 -15.04 -10.71
C ALA A 86 -16.34 -14.55 -11.75
N ARG A 87 -17.62 -14.85 -11.54
CA ARG A 87 -18.73 -14.36 -12.34
C ARG A 87 -19.14 -12.97 -11.86
N SER A 88 -18.50 -11.96 -12.46
CA SER A 88 -18.80 -10.54 -12.20
C SER A 88 -19.41 -9.84 -13.43
N SER A 89 -20.15 -8.76 -13.20
CA SER A 89 -20.65 -7.87 -14.26
C SER A 89 -20.98 -6.48 -13.71
N PRO A 90 -20.90 -5.42 -14.52
CA PRO A 90 -21.24 -4.09 -14.06
C PRO A 90 -22.74 -3.98 -13.72
N PRO A 91 -23.13 -3.20 -12.70
CA PRO A 91 -24.53 -2.98 -12.35
C PRO A 91 -25.30 -2.37 -13.53
N LYS A 92 -26.51 -2.87 -13.78
CA LYS A 92 -27.43 -2.31 -14.80
C LYS A 92 -28.38 -1.33 -14.12
N ASN A 93 -28.39 -0.08 -14.57
CA ASN A 93 -29.19 1.00 -13.97
C ASN A 93 -28.97 1.13 -12.44
N GLY A 94 -27.74 0.90 -11.98
CA GLY A 94 -27.39 0.98 -10.55
C GLY A 94 -27.85 -0.21 -9.70
N ALA A 95 -28.35 -1.30 -10.31
CA ALA A 95 -28.75 -2.52 -9.60
C ALA A 95 -28.09 -3.78 -10.18
N CYS A 96 -27.95 -4.80 -9.33
CA CYS A 96 -27.48 -6.12 -9.75
C CYS A 96 -28.61 -6.98 -10.30
N ASP A 97 -28.30 -7.80 -11.30
CA ASP A 97 -29.23 -8.80 -11.84
C ASP A 97 -29.59 -9.82 -10.74
N SER A 98 -30.75 -10.47 -10.87
CA SER A 98 -31.21 -11.46 -9.89
C SER A 98 -30.20 -12.61 -9.72
N GLY A 99 -29.79 -12.88 -8.48
CA GLY A 99 -28.78 -13.88 -8.14
C GLY A 99 -27.35 -13.33 -8.04
N MET A 100 -27.14 -12.05 -8.35
CA MET A 100 -25.87 -11.35 -8.19
C MET A 100 -26.00 -10.30 -7.07
N GLU A 101 -24.92 -10.04 -6.35
CA GLU A 101 -24.85 -9.06 -5.26
C GLU A 101 -23.70 -8.08 -5.53
N ARG A 102 -23.74 -6.84 -5.01
CA ARG A 102 -22.60 -5.92 -5.19
C ARG A 102 -21.39 -6.46 -4.42
N GLU A 103 -20.19 -6.32 -4.99
CA GLU A 103 -18.95 -6.77 -4.34
C GLU A 103 -18.63 -6.00 -3.04
N PHE A 104 -19.07 -4.74 -2.93
CA PHE A 104 -19.13 -3.94 -1.71
C PHE A 104 -20.10 -2.76 -1.92
N GLU A 105 -20.38 -1.98 -0.86
CA GLU A 105 -21.25 -0.81 -0.97
C GLU A 105 -20.56 0.32 -1.76
N PRO A 106 -21.28 1.03 -2.65
CA PRO A 106 -20.77 2.24 -3.29
C PRO A 106 -20.16 3.21 -2.28
N VAL A 107 -18.93 3.64 -2.52
CA VAL A 107 -18.29 4.69 -1.71
C VAL A 107 -18.80 6.04 -2.19
N LEU A 108 -19.42 6.79 -1.28
CA LEU A 108 -20.07 8.07 -1.59
C LEU A 108 -19.28 9.27 -1.08
N ASP A 109 -18.13 9.06 -0.47
CA ASP A 109 -17.32 10.14 0.11
C ASP A 109 -15.82 9.85 -0.09
N ILE A 110 -15.22 10.46 -1.11
CA ILE A 110 -13.82 10.23 -1.50
C ILE A 110 -13.07 11.54 -1.67
N HIS A 111 -11.97 11.72 -0.95
CA HIS A 111 -10.98 12.75 -1.27
C HIS A 111 -9.90 12.15 -2.18
N ILE A 112 -9.54 12.83 -3.27
CA ILE A 112 -8.51 12.36 -4.21
C ILE A 112 -7.45 13.46 -4.40
N GLY A 113 -6.25 13.21 -3.88
CA GLY A 113 -5.09 14.06 -4.04
C GLY A 113 -4.06 13.45 -4.97
N ILE A 114 -3.26 14.29 -5.63
CA ILE A 114 -2.09 13.85 -6.39
C ILE A 114 -0.88 14.62 -5.87
N ILE A 115 0.25 13.94 -5.72
CA ILE A 115 1.57 14.54 -5.56
C ILE A 115 2.53 13.95 -6.59
N SER A 116 3.58 14.67 -6.94
CA SER A 116 4.71 14.12 -7.70
C SER A 116 5.82 13.63 -6.77
N THR A 117 6.84 12.99 -7.34
CA THR A 117 8.05 12.57 -6.65
C THR A 117 9.17 13.62 -6.63
N SER A 118 8.91 14.82 -7.19
CA SER A 118 9.86 15.93 -7.21
C SER A 118 9.93 16.67 -5.87
N LEU A 119 11.05 16.49 -5.15
CA LEU A 119 11.42 17.27 -3.95
C LEU A 119 12.61 18.20 -4.20
N GLY A 120 12.86 18.53 -5.47
CA GLY A 120 13.98 19.39 -5.88
C GLY A 120 15.34 18.71 -5.82
N ASP A 121 16.39 19.50 -5.66
CA ASP A 121 17.78 19.06 -5.76
C ASP A 121 18.49 18.85 -4.41
N HIS A 122 17.72 18.91 -3.31
CA HIS A 122 18.21 18.82 -1.94
C HIS A 122 19.33 19.84 -1.60
N GLY A 123 19.37 21.00 -2.27
CA GLY A 123 20.36 22.06 -2.07
C GLY A 123 21.61 21.91 -2.93
N ALA A 124 21.66 20.94 -3.85
CA ALA A 124 22.83 20.70 -4.71
C ALA A 124 23.25 21.92 -5.56
N ALA A 125 22.30 22.74 -6.02
CA ALA A 125 22.54 23.97 -6.79
C ALA A 125 23.40 24.98 -6.03
N ALA A 126 23.23 25.09 -4.71
CA ALA A 126 24.01 26.02 -3.88
C ALA A 126 25.52 25.70 -3.90
N MET A 127 25.90 24.50 -4.32
CA MET A 127 27.28 24.02 -4.39
C MET A 127 27.89 24.09 -5.79
N THR A 128 27.22 24.74 -6.74
CA THR A 128 27.74 25.00 -8.09
C THR A 128 28.04 26.48 -8.30
N ARG A 129 28.90 26.79 -9.28
CA ARG A 129 29.35 28.18 -9.51
C ARG A 129 28.29 29.05 -10.17
N ASP A 130 27.41 28.43 -10.94
CA ASP A 130 26.30 29.04 -11.66
C ASP A 130 24.97 28.94 -10.90
N GLY A 131 24.96 28.31 -9.73
CA GLY A 131 23.75 28.10 -8.93
C GLY A 131 22.78 27.14 -9.60
N LYS A 132 23.28 26.24 -10.46
CA LYS A 132 22.49 25.25 -11.18
C LYS A 132 22.67 23.84 -10.61
N SER A 133 21.63 23.03 -10.64
CA SER A 133 21.66 21.59 -10.35
C SER A 133 21.14 20.74 -11.51
N ALA A 134 20.92 19.46 -11.25
CA ALA A 134 20.24 18.56 -12.19
C ALA A 134 18.81 19.04 -12.51
N CYS A 135 18.18 19.82 -11.62
CA CYS A 135 16.85 20.42 -11.81
C CYS A 135 16.83 21.62 -12.78
N ASP A 136 17.98 22.24 -13.07
CA ASP A 136 18.08 23.50 -13.83
C ASP A 136 18.30 23.28 -15.34
N GLY A 137 17.57 22.30 -15.90
CA GLY A 137 17.55 22.00 -17.33
C GLY A 137 17.28 23.23 -18.22
N PRO A 138 17.48 23.12 -19.55
CA PRO A 138 17.39 24.27 -20.47
C PRO A 138 16.02 24.98 -20.47
N ALA A 139 14.98 24.36 -19.91
CA ALA A 139 13.74 25.03 -19.50
C ALA A 139 13.43 24.60 -18.05
N VAL A 140 13.56 25.51 -17.08
CA VAL A 140 13.09 25.29 -15.71
C VAL A 140 11.58 25.07 -15.79
N HIS A 141 11.14 23.85 -15.49
CA HIS A 141 9.73 23.49 -15.49
C HIS A 141 9.17 23.61 -14.07
N PHE A 142 7.90 24.01 -13.95
CA PHE A 142 7.24 24.21 -12.65
C PHE A 142 7.17 22.94 -11.78
N SER A 143 7.38 21.76 -12.38
CA SER A 143 7.30 20.46 -11.70
C SER A 143 8.65 19.90 -11.24
N THR A 144 9.72 20.70 -11.30
CA THR A 144 11.07 20.28 -10.87
C THR A 144 11.19 20.21 -9.35
N ASP A 145 10.38 20.98 -8.62
CA ASP A 145 10.24 20.86 -7.17
C ASP A 145 8.79 21.18 -6.79
N ASP A 146 8.01 20.13 -6.53
CA ASP A 146 6.62 20.27 -6.08
C ASP A 146 6.51 20.27 -4.56
N MET A 147 7.64 20.14 -3.84
CA MET A 147 7.74 20.22 -2.38
C MET A 147 6.80 19.25 -1.62
N GLY A 148 6.31 18.19 -2.26
CA GLY A 148 5.29 17.30 -1.69
C GLY A 148 3.91 17.95 -1.50
N HIS A 149 3.65 19.10 -2.14
CA HIS A 149 2.33 19.75 -2.13
C HIS A 149 1.38 19.01 -3.06
N LEU A 150 0.07 19.08 -2.74
CA LEU A 150 -0.96 18.60 -3.66
C LEU A 150 -0.90 19.36 -4.97
N ILE A 151 -0.84 18.62 -6.08
CA ILE A 151 -0.79 19.20 -7.42
C ILE A 151 -2.19 19.22 -8.06
N ALA A 152 -2.55 20.39 -8.60
CA ALA A 152 -3.79 20.62 -9.31
C ALA A 152 -3.52 21.36 -10.61
N ARG A 153 -2.96 20.64 -11.57
CA ARG A 153 -2.59 21.15 -12.90
C ARG A 153 -2.87 20.09 -13.97
N SER A 154 -3.02 20.54 -15.21
CA SER A 154 -3.20 19.67 -16.38
C SER A 154 -1.93 19.65 -17.25
N ASP A 155 -1.89 18.82 -18.30
CA ASP A 155 -0.76 18.74 -19.25
C ASP A 155 -0.44 20.10 -19.94
N GLY A 156 -1.40 21.04 -19.96
CA GLY A 156 -1.23 22.40 -20.45
C GLY A 156 -0.87 23.44 -19.38
N ASP A 157 -0.63 23.02 -18.14
CA ASP A 157 -0.41 23.87 -16.95
C ASP A 157 -1.61 24.78 -16.57
N ASP A 158 -2.81 24.44 -17.05
CA ASP A 158 -4.03 25.05 -16.55
C ASP A 158 -4.43 24.40 -15.21
N ALA A 159 -4.94 25.17 -14.25
CA ALA A 159 -5.40 24.72 -12.94
C ALA A 159 -6.84 24.16 -13.01
N PRO A 160 -7.06 22.82 -12.93
CA PRO A 160 -8.39 22.24 -12.93
C PRO A 160 -9.15 22.63 -11.66
N PRO A 161 -10.49 22.67 -11.69
CA PRO A 161 -11.28 22.96 -10.50
C PRO A 161 -11.05 21.88 -9.44
N THR A 162 -10.63 22.29 -8.25
CA THR A 162 -10.48 21.42 -7.07
C THR A 162 -11.44 21.85 -5.97
N TYR A 163 -11.68 20.97 -5.01
CA TYR A 163 -12.59 21.21 -3.89
C TYR A 163 -12.12 22.43 -3.10
N GLU A 164 -12.91 23.51 -3.15
CA GLU A 164 -12.58 24.82 -2.56
C GLU A 164 -11.20 25.40 -2.95
N ASN A 165 -10.65 25.01 -4.11
CA ASN A 165 -9.27 25.32 -4.52
C ASN A 165 -8.19 24.79 -3.55
N LYS A 166 -8.47 23.70 -2.84
CA LYS A 166 -7.55 23.08 -1.85
C LYS A 166 -6.57 22.08 -2.45
N GLY A 167 -6.57 21.89 -3.78
CA GLY A 167 -5.62 21.02 -4.48
C GLY A 167 -6.01 19.55 -4.59
N PHE A 168 -7.17 19.14 -4.05
CA PHE A 168 -7.71 17.78 -4.17
C PHE A 168 -9.16 17.79 -4.69
N LEU A 169 -9.61 16.64 -5.20
CA LEU A 169 -10.99 16.42 -5.64
C LEU A 169 -11.81 15.79 -4.51
N ALA A 170 -13.08 16.16 -4.38
CA ALA A 170 -13.99 15.59 -3.38
C ALA A 170 -15.23 15.01 -4.08
N TRP A 171 -15.37 13.68 -4.06
CA TRP A 171 -16.55 12.98 -4.53
C TRP A 171 -17.65 13.05 -3.48
N ASP A 172 -18.79 13.64 -3.85
CA ASP A 172 -19.93 13.90 -2.97
C ASP A 172 -21.24 13.89 -3.78
N PRO A 173 -21.68 12.72 -4.28
CA PRO A 173 -22.88 12.58 -5.11
C PRO A 173 -24.17 12.91 -4.36
N GLU A 174 -24.15 12.80 -3.03
CA GLU A 174 -25.30 13.11 -2.18
C GLU A 174 -25.28 14.55 -1.63
N GLN A 175 -24.23 15.33 -1.94
CA GLN A 175 -24.09 16.72 -1.54
C GLN A 175 -24.13 16.89 -0.01
N ARG A 176 -23.45 15.98 0.71
CA ARG A 176 -23.35 15.96 2.18
C ARG A 176 -22.23 16.85 2.70
N LEU A 177 -21.20 17.13 1.90
CA LEU A 177 -20.12 18.02 2.30
C LEU A 177 -20.60 19.47 2.38
N ASN A 178 -19.92 20.28 3.19
CA ASN A 178 -20.19 21.71 3.29
C ASN A 178 -18.89 22.51 3.18
N PRO A 179 -18.64 23.20 2.05
CA PRO A 179 -19.50 23.25 0.85
C PRO A 179 -19.57 21.90 0.11
N ALA A 180 -20.54 21.74 -0.78
CA ALA A 180 -20.75 20.47 -1.47
C ALA A 180 -19.61 20.16 -2.46
N GLY A 181 -19.29 18.86 -2.61
CA GLY A 181 -18.29 18.37 -3.56
C GLY A 181 -18.85 18.08 -4.97
N GLU A 182 -18.07 17.34 -5.75
CA GLU A 182 -18.44 16.90 -7.11
C GLU A 182 -19.49 15.78 -7.04
N SER A 183 -20.61 15.95 -7.75
CA SER A 183 -21.70 14.96 -7.81
C SER A 183 -21.78 14.22 -9.14
N ILE A 184 -21.03 14.68 -10.15
CA ILE A 184 -21.04 14.14 -11.49
C ILE A 184 -19.75 13.36 -11.71
N LEU A 185 -19.88 12.05 -11.93
CA LEU A 185 -18.73 11.20 -12.19
C LEU A 185 -18.08 11.52 -13.54
N ASP A 186 -18.91 11.67 -14.57
CA ASP A 186 -18.55 11.99 -15.95
C ASP A 186 -19.83 12.47 -16.66
N ASP A 187 -19.84 13.70 -17.20
CA ASP A 187 -20.99 14.27 -17.90
C ASP A 187 -21.01 13.95 -19.41
N GLY A 188 -19.99 13.27 -19.93
CA GLY A 188 -19.81 13.00 -21.35
C GLY A 188 -19.38 14.21 -22.19
N ALA A 189 -19.16 15.37 -21.56
CA ALA A 189 -18.64 16.60 -22.18
C ALA A 189 -17.22 16.94 -21.70
N GLY A 190 -16.59 16.05 -20.93
CA GLY A 190 -15.24 16.23 -20.40
C GLY A 190 -15.20 16.91 -19.03
N HIS A 191 -16.33 16.94 -18.31
CA HIS A 191 -16.42 17.45 -16.94
C HIS A 191 -16.86 16.36 -15.95
N GLY A 192 -16.69 16.64 -14.67
CA GLY A 192 -16.93 15.70 -13.57
C GLY A 192 -15.63 15.17 -12.98
N LEU A 193 -15.78 14.26 -12.02
CA LEU A 193 -14.67 13.72 -11.23
C LEU A 193 -13.62 13.01 -12.10
N VAL A 194 -14.07 12.09 -12.96
CA VAL A 194 -13.17 11.23 -13.75
C VAL A 194 -12.38 12.04 -14.79
N PRO A 195 -13.01 12.87 -15.65
CA PRO A 195 -12.25 13.68 -16.60
C PRO A 195 -11.25 14.63 -15.94
N THR A 196 -11.63 15.25 -14.82
CA THR A 196 -10.75 16.15 -14.06
C THR A 196 -9.54 15.39 -13.51
N LEU A 197 -9.76 14.23 -12.90
CA LEU A 197 -8.70 13.39 -12.36
C LEU A 197 -7.76 12.87 -13.45
N THR A 198 -8.29 12.39 -14.58
CA THR A 198 -7.50 11.96 -15.74
C THR A 198 -6.58 13.09 -16.25
N ASN A 199 -7.07 14.33 -16.28
CA ASN A 199 -6.26 15.48 -16.67
C ASN A 199 -5.19 15.83 -15.63
N MET A 200 -5.50 15.70 -14.33
CA MET A 200 -4.53 15.92 -13.26
C MET A 200 -3.40 14.89 -13.28
N VAL A 201 -3.70 13.61 -13.56
CA VAL A 201 -2.68 12.56 -13.74
C VAL A 201 -1.71 12.92 -14.86
N ARG A 202 -2.20 13.39 -16.01
CA ARG A 202 -1.33 13.86 -17.11
C ARG A 202 -0.56 15.12 -16.77
N GLY A 203 -1.13 15.99 -15.92
CA GLY A 203 -0.50 17.23 -15.49
C GLY A 203 0.63 17.07 -14.49
N VAL A 204 0.89 15.85 -13.99
CA VAL A 204 2.09 15.56 -13.20
C VAL A 204 3.34 15.94 -14.01
N GLY A 205 3.37 15.54 -15.28
CA GLY A 205 4.48 15.75 -16.20
C GLY A 205 5.60 14.72 -16.05
N ASP A 206 6.57 14.76 -16.95
CA ASP A 206 7.72 13.84 -17.08
C ASP A 206 9.04 14.64 -17.16
N VAL A 207 9.16 15.68 -16.35
CA VAL A 207 10.32 16.60 -16.38
C VAL A 207 10.88 16.85 -14.98
N GLY A 208 10.82 15.81 -14.15
CA GLY A 208 11.47 15.74 -12.84
C GLY A 208 12.99 15.88 -12.92
N CYS A 209 13.63 15.93 -11.77
CA CYS A 209 15.05 16.26 -11.62
C CYS A 209 16.03 15.10 -11.83
N GLY A 210 15.56 13.88 -12.09
CA GLY A 210 16.39 12.68 -12.23
C GLY A 210 16.95 12.14 -10.91
N TYR A 211 16.37 12.57 -9.77
CA TYR A 211 16.63 12.08 -8.42
C TYR A 211 15.31 12.07 -7.63
N GLU A 212 14.31 11.46 -8.23
CA GLU A 212 12.95 11.43 -7.74
C GLU A 212 12.89 10.73 -6.37
N SER A 213 12.12 11.29 -5.45
CA SER A 213 12.01 10.83 -4.08
C SER A 213 10.70 10.08 -3.90
N GLN A 214 10.61 8.89 -4.49
CA GLN A 214 9.37 8.10 -4.57
C GLN A 214 8.75 7.86 -3.18
N LEU A 215 9.56 7.52 -2.17
CA LEU A 215 9.09 7.25 -0.81
C LEU A 215 9.02 8.50 0.08
N GLU A 216 9.96 9.43 -0.04
CA GLU A 216 9.97 10.64 0.80
C GLU A 216 8.87 11.63 0.38
N SER A 217 8.42 11.65 -0.87
CA SER A 217 7.38 12.60 -1.33
C SER A 217 6.06 12.41 -0.59
N TRP A 218 5.55 11.18 -0.49
CA TRP A 218 4.34 10.91 0.28
C TRP A 218 4.60 10.98 1.78
N TYR A 219 5.80 10.63 2.26
CA TYR A 219 6.14 10.78 3.68
C TYR A 219 6.09 12.26 4.08
N ARG A 220 6.71 13.14 3.28
CA ARG A 220 6.73 14.59 3.50
C ARG A 220 5.31 15.16 3.57
N PHE A 221 4.44 14.79 2.64
CA PHE A 221 3.05 15.23 2.65
C PHE A 221 2.27 14.69 3.84
N LEU A 222 2.26 13.36 4.03
CA LEU A 222 1.35 12.67 4.94
C LEU A 222 1.81 12.61 6.39
N VAL A 223 3.13 12.52 6.61
CA VAL A 223 3.71 12.02 7.87
C VAL A 223 4.70 13.00 8.51
N ASP A 224 5.44 13.80 7.74
CA ASP A 224 6.41 14.72 8.33
C ASP A 224 5.70 15.70 9.31
N PRO A 225 6.04 15.68 10.60
CA PRO A 225 5.39 16.54 11.60
C PRO A 225 5.81 18.01 11.44
N ALA A 226 6.99 18.27 10.87
CA ALA A 226 7.56 19.60 10.72
C ALA A 226 8.30 19.74 9.37
N PRO A 227 7.58 19.66 8.23
CA PRO A 227 8.17 19.79 6.92
C PRO A 227 8.79 21.18 6.76
N HIS A 228 10.02 21.22 6.26
CA HIS A 228 10.79 22.45 6.12
C HIS A 228 10.27 23.31 4.96
N GLU A 229 10.28 24.63 5.10
CA GLU A 229 9.89 25.55 4.01
C GLU A 229 10.99 25.66 2.95
N THR A 230 12.25 25.65 3.37
CA THR A 230 13.40 25.72 2.48
C THR A 230 14.54 24.83 2.98
N LEU A 231 15.43 24.46 2.06
CA LEU A 231 16.65 23.72 2.34
C LEU A 231 17.85 24.56 1.87
N GLU A 232 18.62 25.09 2.81
CA GLU A 232 19.76 25.97 2.52
C GLU A 232 21.08 25.26 2.78
N VAL A 233 22.07 25.43 1.89
CA VAL A 233 23.42 24.91 2.13
C VAL A 233 24.31 25.97 2.78
N VAL A 234 24.65 25.77 4.05
CA VAL A 234 25.54 26.64 4.83
C VAL A 234 26.78 25.83 5.24
N ASP A 235 27.96 26.40 4.98
CA ASP A 235 29.26 25.76 5.26
C ASP A 235 29.38 24.31 4.70
N GLY A 236 28.78 24.09 3.53
CA GLY A 236 28.79 22.80 2.84
C GLY A 236 27.84 21.75 3.41
N LYS A 237 26.89 22.15 4.26
CA LYS A 237 25.84 21.30 4.82
C LYS A 237 24.45 21.85 4.52
N ALA A 238 23.56 21.00 4.02
CA ALA A 238 22.14 21.31 3.91
C ALA A 238 21.53 21.48 5.32
N ILE A 239 20.75 22.54 5.49
CA ILE A 239 20.06 22.91 6.72
C ILE A 239 18.60 23.18 6.36
N ARG A 240 17.70 22.49 7.08
CA ARG A 240 16.25 22.68 6.99
C ARG A 240 15.87 23.99 7.68
N THR A 241 15.13 24.85 7.00
CA THR A 241 14.73 26.17 7.50
C THR A 241 13.25 26.44 7.27
N GLY A 242 12.62 27.15 8.22
CA GLY A 242 11.19 27.45 8.16
C GLY A 242 10.29 26.25 8.40
N LEU A 243 8.98 26.48 8.34
CA LEU A 243 7.93 25.46 8.45
C LEU A 243 6.99 25.63 7.26
N ASP A 244 6.80 24.58 6.49
CA ASP A 244 5.93 24.56 5.32
C ASP A 244 4.46 24.51 5.74
N LYS A 245 3.93 25.68 6.10
CA LYS A 245 2.54 25.81 6.56
C LYS A 245 1.54 25.51 5.44
N ALA A 246 1.91 25.75 4.18
CA ALA A 246 1.02 25.46 3.05
C ALA A 246 0.78 23.96 2.92
N LEU A 247 1.85 23.15 3.03
CA LEU A 247 1.74 21.70 3.07
C LEU A 247 0.91 21.24 4.28
N LEU A 248 1.17 21.77 5.47
CA LEU A 248 0.42 21.41 6.67
C LEU A 248 -1.07 21.74 6.56
N ASP A 249 -1.42 22.91 6.01
CA ASP A 249 -2.80 23.32 5.78
C ASP A 249 -3.49 22.43 4.72
N GLN A 250 -2.77 22.05 3.66
CA GLN A 250 -3.26 21.09 2.66
C GLN A 250 -3.49 19.70 3.26
N ARG A 251 -2.52 19.17 4.01
CA ARG A 251 -2.64 17.88 4.69
C ARG A 251 -3.86 17.86 5.60
N LYS A 252 -3.99 18.90 6.43
CA LYS A 252 -5.12 19.05 7.36
C LYS A 252 -6.46 19.08 6.63
N ALA A 253 -6.54 19.74 5.48
CA ALA A 253 -7.77 19.81 4.71
C ALA A 253 -8.10 18.52 3.94
N PHE A 254 -7.08 17.76 3.53
CA PHE A 254 -7.21 16.54 2.75
C PHE A 254 -7.50 15.31 3.61
N LEU A 255 -6.71 15.09 4.67
CA LEU A 255 -6.79 13.88 5.50
C LEU A 255 -7.91 13.97 6.52
N ARG A 256 -8.76 12.95 6.53
CA ARG A 256 -9.84 12.80 7.51
C ARG A 256 -9.54 11.64 8.44
N PRO A 257 -9.56 11.82 9.76
CA PRO A 257 -9.14 10.77 10.68
C PRO A 257 -10.09 9.57 10.74
N ASP A 258 -11.31 9.66 10.19
CA ASP A 258 -12.27 8.56 10.11
C ASP A 258 -12.35 7.90 8.72
N SER A 259 -11.40 8.18 7.83
CA SER A 259 -11.30 7.59 6.50
C SER A 259 -10.30 6.44 6.41
N LEU A 260 -10.53 5.56 5.44
CA LEU A 260 -9.49 4.68 4.92
C LEU A 260 -8.54 5.52 4.07
N LEU A 261 -7.23 5.37 4.27
CA LEU A 261 -6.21 6.01 3.43
C LEU A 261 -5.64 4.98 2.45
N ALA A 262 -5.71 5.26 1.16
CA ALA A 262 -5.06 4.48 0.11
C ALA A 262 -4.00 5.33 -0.58
N ILE A 263 -2.74 4.90 -0.50
CA ILE A 263 -1.60 5.52 -1.19
C ILE A 263 -1.29 4.64 -2.40
N ILE A 264 -1.40 5.20 -3.61
CA ILE A 264 -1.08 4.50 -4.87
C ILE A 264 0.11 5.19 -5.52
N MET A 265 1.23 4.51 -5.55
CA MET A 265 2.46 5.01 -6.14
C MET A 265 2.70 4.39 -7.51
N LEU A 266 3.08 5.20 -8.50
CA LEU A 266 3.47 4.78 -9.84
C LEU A 266 4.92 5.20 -10.10
N SER A 267 5.82 4.26 -10.38
CA SER A 267 7.21 4.56 -10.74
C SER A 267 7.79 3.46 -11.64
N ASP A 268 8.63 3.85 -12.60
CA ASP A 268 9.38 2.91 -13.45
C ASP A 268 10.83 2.69 -13.00
N GLU A 269 11.21 3.18 -11.82
CA GLU A 269 12.56 3.08 -11.27
C GLU A 269 12.59 2.82 -9.75
N ASN A 270 13.80 2.66 -9.21
CA ASN A 270 14.00 2.40 -7.78
C ASN A 270 14.06 3.71 -6.99
N ASP A 271 13.65 3.65 -5.71
CA ASP A 271 13.52 4.83 -4.86
C ASP A 271 14.86 5.60 -4.65
N CYS A 272 14.87 6.90 -4.93
CA CYS A 272 15.99 7.80 -4.62
C CYS A 272 15.66 8.84 -3.54
N SER A 273 14.99 8.43 -2.47
CA SER A 273 14.67 9.30 -1.32
C SER A 273 15.91 9.72 -0.52
N ILE A 274 16.60 10.76 -1.01
CA ILE A 274 17.79 11.38 -0.40
C ILE A 274 17.39 12.03 0.92
N ARG A 275 18.18 11.77 1.98
CA ARG A 275 17.94 12.41 3.27
C ARG A 275 18.15 13.92 3.20
N GLU A 276 17.25 14.68 3.80
CA GLU A 276 17.40 16.13 3.86
C GLU A 276 18.29 16.55 5.02
N GLY A 277 19.40 17.18 4.70
CA GLY A 277 20.32 17.75 5.67
C GLY A 277 21.75 17.22 5.52
N GLY A 278 22.69 17.88 6.19
CA GLY A 278 24.08 17.46 6.20
C GLY A 278 24.68 17.43 4.79
N THR A 279 25.30 16.32 4.40
CA THR A 279 26.00 16.18 3.11
C THR A 279 25.29 15.24 2.13
N ASP A 280 24.08 14.79 2.46
CA ASP A 280 23.39 13.73 1.70
C ASP A 280 23.02 14.19 0.28
N PHE A 281 22.84 15.49 0.07
CA PHE A 281 22.67 16.13 -1.24
C PHE A 281 23.83 15.90 -2.24
N TRP A 282 24.97 15.33 -1.81
CA TRP A 282 26.07 14.97 -2.70
C TRP A 282 25.64 14.06 -3.85
N VAL A 283 24.62 13.21 -3.65
CA VAL A 283 24.00 12.38 -4.70
C VAL A 283 23.55 13.23 -5.88
N ALA A 284 22.81 14.31 -5.61
CA ALA A 284 22.20 15.18 -6.61
C ALA A 284 23.15 16.24 -7.21
N ARG A 285 24.42 16.28 -6.80
CA ARG A 285 25.37 17.29 -7.29
C ARG A 285 25.77 17.07 -8.75
N PRO A 286 25.63 18.07 -9.63
CA PRO A 286 25.98 17.87 -11.04
C PRO A 286 27.51 17.80 -11.26
N SER A 287 27.88 17.40 -12.48
CA SER A 287 29.26 17.48 -12.97
C SER A 287 29.84 18.91 -12.79
N PRO A 288 31.12 19.10 -12.43
CA PRO A 288 32.19 18.10 -12.38
C PRO A 288 32.37 17.41 -11.02
N PHE A 289 31.42 17.53 -10.08
CA PHE A 289 31.53 16.81 -8.81
C PHE A 289 31.44 15.30 -9.04
N ARG A 290 32.28 14.57 -8.31
CA ARG A 290 32.27 13.11 -8.25
C ARG A 290 32.24 12.65 -6.80
N MET A 291 31.50 11.58 -6.56
CA MET A 291 31.44 10.91 -5.26
C MET A 291 32.83 10.45 -4.84
N PHE A 292 33.08 10.46 -3.53
CA PHE A 292 34.32 9.93 -2.99
C PHE A 292 34.32 8.41 -3.05
N GLN A 293 35.48 7.83 -3.33
CA GLN A 293 35.59 6.39 -3.40
C GLN A 293 35.29 5.76 -2.01
N PRO A 294 34.85 4.50 -1.96
CA PRO A 294 34.70 3.77 -0.71
C PRO A 294 36.09 3.41 -0.19
N ARG A 295 36.20 3.23 1.12
CA ARG A 295 37.36 2.57 1.71
C ARG A 295 37.47 1.13 1.20
N LYS A 296 38.69 0.62 1.07
CA LYS A 296 38.97 -0.75 0.60
C LYS A 296 38.28 -1.82 1.46
N GLU A 297 38.01 -1.55 2.74
CA GLU A 297 37.27 -2.47 3.59
C GLU A 297 35.87 -2.78 3.07
N CYS A 298 35.21 -1.85 2.35
CA CYS A 298 33.92 -2.10 1.71
C CYS A 298 33.98 -3.26 0.72
N THR A 299 35.07 -3.36 -0.06
CA THR A 299 35.28 -4.44 -1.03
C THR A 299 35.91 -5.67 -0.38
N GLU A 300 36.89 -5.50 0.50
CA GLU A 300 37.65 -6.61 1.11
C GLU A 300 36.85 -7.39 2.16
N LYS A 301 35.94 -6.72 2.88
CA LYS A 301 35.20 -7.29 4.01
C LYS A 301 33.68 -7.20 3.86
N GLY A 302 33.22 -6.42 2.88
CA GLY A 302 31.81 -6.23 2.59
C GLY A 302 31.24 -4.91 3.15
N PRO A 303 30.11 -4.43 2.61
CA PRO A 303 29.57 -3.12 2.98
C PRO A 303 28.97 -3.01 4.39
N ASP A 304 28.75 -4.13 5.10
CA ASP A 304 28.32 -4.15 6.52
C ASP A 304 29.50 -4.03 7.50
N ASP A 305 30.74 -4.13 7.01
CA ASP A 305 31.89 -3.99 7.91
C ASP A 305 31.86 -2.58 8.53
N PRO A 306 32.03 -2.43 9.86
CA PRO A 306 32.03 -1.13 10.51
C PRO A 306 33.10 -0.16 9.97
N CYS A 307 34.12 -0.66 9.27
CA CYS A 307 35.14 0.14 8.59
C CYS A 307 34.84 0.43 7.12
N CYS A 308 33.78 -0.14 6.54
CA CYS A 308 33.26 0.33 5.27
C CYS A 308 32.66 1.73 5.46
N ALA A 309 33.40 2.74 5.00
CA ALA A 309 33.05 4.15 5.06
C ALA A 309 33.48 4.85 3.77
N SER A 310 32.91 6.01 3.49
CA SER A 310 33.40 6.86 2.39
C SER A 310 34.79 7.42 2.73
N CYS A 311 35.69 7.51 1.74
CA CYS A 311 36.94 8.25 1.92
C CYS A 311 36.72 9.76 2.12
N GLY A 312 35.52 10.26 1.81
CA GLY A 312 35.12 11.66 2.01
C GLY A 312 34.79 12.05 3.45
N VAL A 313 34.74 11.09 4.36
CA VAL A 313 34.44 11.32 5.79
C VAL A 313 35.56 10.74 6.67
N ASP A 314 35.60 11.16 7.93
CA ASP A 314 36.54 10.59 8.89
C ASP A 314 36.30 9.08 9.07
N ALA A 315 37.39 8.31 9.06
CA ALA A 315 37.31 6.87 9.24
C ALA A 315 36.66 6.53 10.60
N PRO A 316 35.74 5.54 10.66
CA PRO A 316 35.15 5.10 11.91
C PRO A 316 36.20 4.70 12.95
N ARG A 317 35.90 4.95 14.22
CA ARG A 317 36.85 4.74 15.31
C ARG A 317 37.31 3.28 15.37
N GLY A 318 38.63 3.08 15.39
CA GLY A 318 39.24 1.75 15.49
C GLY A 318 39.53 1.10 14.13
N CYS A 319 39.17 1.77 13.04
CA CYS A 319 39.50 1.28 11.71
C CYS A 319 40.94 1.60 11.31
N PRO A 320 41.57 0.73 10.50
CA PRO A 320 42.93 0.96 10.01
C PRO A 320 42.96 2.16 9.05
N VAL A 321 44.15 2.73 8.86
CA VAL A 321 44.36 3.73 7.81
C VAL A 321 44.22 3.05 6.45
N ASP A 322 43.43 3.66 5.58
CA ASP A 322 43.31 3.24 4.19
C ASP A 322 44.14 4.17 3.29
N GLU A 323 45.28 3.67 2.82
CA GLU A 323 46.19 4.40 1.94
C GLU A 323 45.56 4.71 0.57
N THR A 324 44.52 3.98 0.17
CA THR A 324 43.85 4.21 -1.11
C THR A 324 43.04 5.51 -1.09
N CYS A 325 42.59 5.98 0.09
CA CYS A 325 41.73 7.15 0.24
C CYS A 325 42.35 8.49 -0.15
N SER A 326 43.66 8.53 -0.38
CA SER A 326 44.33 9.77 -0.77
C SER A 326 45.20 9.59 -2.01
N GLU A 327 45.12 10.54 -2.93
CA GLU A 327 45.99 10.63 -4.09
C GLU A 327 46.53 12.06 -4.21
N GLY A 328 47.86 12.22 -4.28
CA GLY A 328 48.50 13.54 -4.36
C GLY A 328 48.20 14.47 -3.18
N GLY A 329 47.91 13.92 -2.00
CA GLY A 329 47.56 14.68 -0.79
C GLY A 329 46.12 15.20 -0.76
N LYS A 330 45.24 14.73 -1.65
CA LYS A 330 43.80 15.02 -1.66
C LYS A 330 43.00 13.75 -1.45
N VAL A 331 41.79 13.88 -0.91
CA VAL A 331 40.84 12.76 -0.85
C VAL A 331 40.53 12.29 -2.27
N LYS A 332 40.55 10.97 -2.47
CA LYS A 332 40.33 10.37 -3.77
C LYS A 332 38.84 10.34 -4.12
N ALA A 333 38.48 11.05 -5.19
CA ALA A 333 37.16 10.98 -5.81
C ALA A 333 37.16 9.92 -6.92
N LEU A 334 35.98 9.37 -7.22
CA LEU A 334 35.76 8.50 -8.36
C LEU A 334 35.88 9.29 -9.67
N ASP A 335 36.16 8.60 -10.77
CA ASP A 335 36.08 9.18 -12.10
C ASP A 335 34.65 9.07 -12.66
N LEU A 336 34.45 9.54 -13.90
CA LEU A 336 33.14 9.53 -14.55
C LEU A 336 32.62 8.12 -14.87
N GLU A 337 33.50 7.15 -15.09
CA GLU A 337 33.09 5.77 -15.42
C GLU A 337 32.64 5.01 -14.17
N HIS A 338 33.22 5.32 -13.01
CA HIS A 338 32.86 4.70 -11.72
C HIS A 338 31.77 5.48 -10.95
N ASP A 339 31.60 6.77 -11.23
CA ASP A 339 30.51 7.62 -10.72
C ASP A 339 29.73 8.32 -11.85
N PRO A 340 29.02 7.54 -12.70
CA PRO A 340 28.01 8.10 -13.58
C PRO A 340 26.83 8.63 -12.75
N PRO A 341 26.37 9.89 -12.98
CA PRO A 341 25.35 10.53 -12.14
C PRO A 341 24.05 9.73 -11.98
N ASN A 342 23.50 9.17 -13.06
CA ASN A 342 22.20 8.49 -13.03
C ASN A 342 22.20 7.22 -12.17
N LEU A 343 23.36 6.62 -11.93
CA LEU A 343 23.43 5.43 -11.09
C LEU A 343 23.59 5.78 -9.62
N ARG A 344 23.70 7.05 -9.20
CA ARG A 344 24.09 7.37 -7.81
C ARG A 344 23.11 6.90 -6.74
N CYS A 345 21.87 6.57 -7.09
CA CYS A 345 20.90 5.98 -6.15
C CYS A 345 21.09 4.45 -6.01
N PHE A 346 21.80 3.82 -6.96
CA PHE A 346 22.10 2.40 -6.97
C PHE A 346 23.33 2.05 -6.14
N ASN A 347 23.17 1.08 -5.22
CA ASN A 347 24.22 0.42 -4.43
C ASN A 347 25.25 1.38 -3.77
N GLN A 348 24.76 2.44 -3.13
CA GLN A 348 25.58 3.53 -2.60
C GLN A 348 26.62 3.07 -1.58
N LYS A 349 26.26 2.15 -0.68
CA LYS A 349 27.18 1.71 0.38
C LYS A 349 28.41 1.01 -0.19
N GLU A 350 28.23 0.14 -1.19
CA GLU A 350 29.35 -0.53 -1.85
C GLU A 350 30.16 0.44 -2.72
N ARG A 351 29.48 1.32 -3.46
CA ARG A 351 30.11 2.22 -4.43
C ARG A 351 30.78 3.44 -3.81
N PHE A 352 30.26 3.94 -2.70
CA PHE A 352 30.68 5.21 -2.08
C PHE A 352 31.05 5.07 -0.60
N GLY A 353 30.79 3.91 0.01
CA GLY A 353 31.08 3.67 1.43
C GLY A 353 30.08 4.32 2.39
N ILE A 354 29.02 4.93 1.86
CA ILE A 354 27.99 5.64 2.62
C ILE A 354 26.63 5.42 1.96
N ASP A 355 25.59 5.33 2.77
CA ASP A 355 24.19 5.34 2.31
C ASP A 355 23.61 6.71 2.65
N LEU A 356 23.10 7.41 1.65
CA LEU A 356 22.62 8.80 1.69
C LEU A 356 21.09 8.85 1.57
N LEU A 357 20.42 7.70 1.46
CA LEU A 357 18.97 7.59 1.42
C LEU A 357 18.40 7.33 2.83
N TYR A 358 17.11 7.58 3.01
CA TYR A 358 16.42 7.14 4.22
C TYR A 358 16.28 5.60 4.26
N PRO A 359 16.33 4.97 5.45
CA PRO A 359 16.11 3.54 5.59
C PRO A 359 14.63 3.18 5.41
N ILE A 360 14.33 1.98 4.88
CA ILE A 360 12.94 1.51 4.68
C ILE A 360 12.14 1.41 5.98
N ASP A 361 12.80 1.15 7.10
CA ASP A 361 12.12 1.09 8.41
C ASP A 361 11.45 2.44 8.76
N ARG A 362 11.94 3.60 8.28
CA ARG A 362 11.28 4.91 8.43
C ARG A 362 9.87 4.91 7.84
N TYR A 363 9.75 4.41 6.61
CA TYR A 363 8.47 4.37 5.88
C TYR A 363 7.54 3.27 6.43
N THR A 364 8.10 2.18 6.92
CA THR A 364 7.32 1.14 7.60
C THR A 364 6.71 1.69 8.88
N ASP A 365 7.53 2.38 9.70
CA ASP A 365 7.10 3.00 10.95
C ASP A 365 6.05 4.09 10.69
N ALA A 366 6.26 4.91 9.66
CA ALA A 366 5.33 5.94 9.22
C ALA A 366 3.90 5.44 8.98
N LEU A 367 3.75 4.24 8.41
CA LEU A 367 2.45 3.69 8.03
C LEU A 367 1.88 2.71 9.07
N THR A 368 2.63 2.38 10.13
CA THR A 368 2.22 1.34 11.10
C THR A 368 2.28 1.76 12.56
N LYS A 369 3.03 2.82 12.91
CA LYS A 369 3.21 3.30 14.29
C LYS A 369 2.57 4.66 14.49
N THR A 370 1.91 4.82 15.63
CA THR A 370 1.28 6.08 16.06
C THR A 370 2.23 7.15 16.56
N ARG A 371 3.50 6.78 16.76
CA ARG A 371 4.58 7.71 17.08
C ARG A 371 5.80 7.39 16.22
N ILE A 372 6.50 8.44 15.81
CA ILE A 372 7.65 8.39 14.90
C ILE A 372 8.76 9.31 15.41
N GLU A 373 9.99 9.07 14.96
CA GLU A 373 11.10 9.99 15.21
C GLU A 373 11.00 11.18 14.26
N ASP A 374 11.07 12.39 14.81
CA ASP A 374 11.20 13.60 14.02
C ASP A 374 12.64 13.78 13.50
N HIS A 375 12.85 14.93 12.87
CA HIS A 375 14.11 15.32 12.25
C HIS A 375 15.27 15.54 13.24
N ASP A 376 14.98 15.69 14.54
CA ASP A 376 15.94 15.83 15.64
C ASP A 376 16.13 14.52 16.43
N GLY A 377 15.38 13.47 16.06
CA GLY A 377 15.38 12.16 16.71
C GLY A 377 14.46 12.08 17.93
N ASP A 378 13.62 13.09 18.16
CA ASP A 378 12.64 13.08 19.22
C ASP A 378 11.41 12.29 18.80
N LEU A 379 10.87 11.47 19.71
CA LEU A 379 9.66 10.71 19.45
C LEU A 379 8.43 11.62 19.54
N VAL A 380 7.72 11.81 18.43
CA VAL A 380 6.53 12.66 18.31
C VAL A 380 5.33 11.87 17.80
N ASP A 381 4.14 12.46 17.88
CA ASP A 381 2.92 11.84 17.39
C ASP A 381 2.92 11.82 15.85
N ASN A 382 2.50 10.71 15.28
CA ASN A 382 2.43 10.54 13.83
C ASN A 382 1.17 11.25 13.30
N PRO A 383 1.29 12.21 12.36
CA PRO A 383 0.15 12.92 11.79
C PRO A 383 -0.91 12.01 11.14
N LEU A 384 -0.55 10.84 10.63
CA LEU A 384 -1.53 9.89 10.07
C LEU A 384 -2.49 9.31 11.11
N PHE A 385 -2.04 9.26 12.37
CA PHE A 385 -2.70 8.64 13.52
C PHE A 385 -2.87 9.67 14.65
N SER A 386 -3.16 10.92 14.27
CA SER A 386 -3.42 12.01 15.18
C SER A 386 -4.62 12.82 14.70
N ASP A 387 -5.22 13.58 15.60
CA ASP A 387 -6.21 14.59 15.26
C ASP A 387 -5.48 15.83 14.69
N LEU A 388 -5.65 16.05 13.38
CA LEU A 388 -5.04 17.17 12.66
C LEU A 388 -5.84 18.48 12.82
N ASP A 389 -7.10 18.41 13.25
CA ASP A 389 -7.95 19.58 13.50
C ASP A 389 -8.65 19.50 14.86
N PRO A 390 -7.94 19.73 15.96
CA PRO A 390 -8.54 19.70 17.30
C PRO A 390 -9.54 20.84 17.56
N THR A 391 -9.85 21.66 16.55
CA THR A 391 -10.85 22.73 16.62
C THR A 391 -12.21 22.33 16.06
N ASP A 392 -12.30 21.19 15.37
CA ASP A 392 -13.56 20.64 14.90
C ASP A 392 -14.20 19.68 15.93
N GLU A 393 -15.30 19.04 15.57
CA GLU A 393 -15.98 18.06 16.44
C GLU A 393 -15.43 16.61 16.24
N LEU A 394 -14.56 16.40 15.25
CA LEU A 394 -14.03 15.10 14.84
C LEU A 394 -12.72 14.77 15.57
N SER A 395 -12.85 14.39 16.83
CA SER A 395 -11.72 13.90 17.64
C SER A 395 -11.27 12.46 17.34
N THR A 396 -11.80 11.85 16.27
CA THR A 396 -11.41 10.49 15.85
C THR A 396 -9.95 10.47 15.47
N VAL A 397 -9.32 9.31 15.60
CA VAL A 397 -7.97 9.05 15.10
C VAL A 397 -8.02 7.81 14.22
N ARG A 398 -7.41 7.89 13.03
CA ARG A 398 -7.32 6.77 12.10
C ARG A 398 -6.50 5.65 12.75
N SER A 399 -6.96 4.42 12.64
CA SER A 399 -6.19 3.27 13.08
C SER A 399 -5.22 2.81 11.97
N PRO A 400 -4.03 2.28 12.32
CA PRO A 400 -3.04 1.82 11.34
C PRO A 400 -3.60 0.86 10.29
N GLU A 401 -4.51 -0.05 10.64
CA GLU A 401 -5.09 -1.04 9.72
C GLU A 401 -5.99 -0.46 8.61
N LEU A 402 -6.24 0.85 8.63
CA LEU A 402 -6.98 1.60 7.60
C LEU A 402 -6.05 2.30 6.60
N VAL A 403 -4.73 2.11 6.69
CA VAL A 403 -3.76 2.67 5.74
C VAL A 403 -3.28 1.59 4.78
N PHE A 404 -3.41 1.81 3.48
CA PHE A 404 -2.97 0.87 2.45
C PHE A 404 -1.95 1.55 1.54
N PHE A 405 -0.92 0.80 1.16
CA PHE A 405 0.10 1.26 0.22
C PHE A 405 0.20 0.30 -0.95
N ALA A 406 -0.07 0.82 -2.15
CA ALA A 406 0.05 0.09 -3.40
C ALA A 406 1.17 0.70 -4.24
N GLY A 407 2.11 -0.12 -4.70
CA GLY A 407 3.14 0.30 -5.64
C GLY A 407 2.98 -0.39 -6.98
N LEU A 408 2.74 0.39 -8.03
CA LEU A 408 2.93 -0.02 -9.42
C LEU A 408 4.37 0.32 -9.77
N VAL A 409 5.24 -0.67 -9.61
CA VAL A 409 6.69 -0.51 -9.68
C VAL A 409 7.29 -1.42 -10.75
N GLY A 410 8.56 -1.24 -11.07
CA GLY A 410 9.27 -2.13 -11.98
C GLY A 410 9.47 -3.51 -11.37
N VAL A 411 8.56 -4.42 -11.76
CA VAL A 411 8.58 -5.86 -11.49
C VAL A 411 7.89 -6.57 -12.65
N PRO A 412 8.43 -7.67 -13.20
CA PRO A 412 7.73 -8.44 -14.21
C PRO A 412 6.33 -8.85 -13.72
N TRP A 413 5.28 -8.51 -14.49
CA TRP A 413 3.91 -8.88 -14.13
C TRP A 413 3.76 -10.40 -13.98
N GLN A 414 4.56 -11.17 -14.72
CA GLN A 414 4.59 -12.62 -14.70
C GLN A 414 4.93 -13.17 -13.30
N ASP A 415 5.79 -12.50 -12.55
CA ASP A 415 6.23 -13.00 -11.25
C ASP A 415 5.17 -12.80 -10.16
N ILE A 416 4.40 -11.73 -10.29
CA ILE A 416 3.39 -11.34 -9.31
C ILE A 416 1.97 -11.77 -9.71
N ALA A 417 1.75 -12.24 -10.93
CA ALA A 417 0.47 -12.80 -11.37
C ALA A 417 0.13 -14.11 -10.64
N ARG A 418 -1.16 -14.35 -10.41
CA ARG A 418 -1.65 -15.67 -9.99
C ARG A 418 -1.38 -16.72 -11.09
N GLN A 419 -1.28 -17.98 -10.69
CA GLN A 419 -0.95 -19.08 -11.60
C GLN A 419 -2.18 -19.92 -11.94
N ASN A 420 -2.27 -20.40 -13.17
CA ASN A 420 -3.29 -21.33 -13.60
C ASN A 420 -2.96 -22.79 -13.21
N ASP A 421 -3.78 -23.75 -13.63
CA ASP A 421 -3.58 -25.18 -13.34
C ASP A 421 -2.27 -25.78 -13.87
N ALA A 422 -1.64 -25.13 -14.85
CA ALA A 422 -0.33 -25.53 -15.37
C ALA A 422 0.83 -24.90 -14.60
N GLY A 423 0.57 -24.14 -13.54
CA GLY A 423 1.57 -23.37 -12.80
C GLY A 423 2.09 -22.15 -13.56
N GLN A 424 1.41 -21.74 -14.63
CA GLN A 424 1.82 -20.60 -15.46
C GLN A 424 1.14 -19.32 -15.01
N PRO A 425 1.85 -18.16 -15.02
CA PRO A 425 1.24 -16.84 -14.79
C PRO A 425 0.04 -16.59 -15.70
N ASP A 426 -1.10 -16.21 -15.12
CA ASP A 426 -2.35 -15.96 -15.86
C ASP A 426 -3.17 -14.86 -15.17
N LEU A 427 -3.18 -13.66 -15.74
CA LEU A 427 -3.91 -12.51 -15.22
C LEU A 427 -5.44 -12.62 -15.38
N LYS A 428 -5.93 -13.56 -16.18
CA LYS A 428 -7.36 -13.76 -16.44
C LYS A 428 -7.93 -14.91 -15.63
N ASN A 429 -7.22 -16.03 -15.53
CA ASN A 429 -7.71 -17.27 -14.91
C ASN A 429 -6.80 -17.82 -13.81
N GLY A 430 -5.80 -17.04 -13.36
CA GLY A 430 -4.95 -17.41 -12.24
C GLY A 430 -5.76 -17.69 -10.98
N LYS A 431 -5.32 -18.68 -10.21
CA LYS A 431 -6.07 -19.18 -9.06
C LYS A 431 -5.65 -18.50 -7.77
N ASP A 432 -6.64 -18.19 -6.93
CA ASP A 432 -6.39 -17.77 -5.56
C ASP A 432 -5.90 -18.96 -4.68
N LYS A 433 -5.58 -18.67 -3.43
CA LYS A 433 -5.20 -19.67 -2.42
C LYS A 433 -6.23 -20.81 -2.22
N ASP A 434 -7.49 -20.56 -2.52
CA ASP A 434 -8.59 -21.52 -2.36
C ASP A 434 -8.84 -22.31 -3.66
N GLY A 435 -8.10 -22.02 -4.73
CA GLY A 435 -8.16 -22.68 -6.02
C GLY A 435 -9.19 -22.10 -6.99
N ASN A 436 -9.80 -20.97 -6.68
CA ASN A 436 -10.80 -20.32 -7.52
C ASN A 436 -10.12 -19.48 -8.62
N PRO A 437 -10.60 -19.53 -9.88
CA PRO A 437 -10.00 -18.77 -10.98
C PRO A 437 -10.42 -17.29 -10.93
N VAL A 438 -9.66 -16.49 -10.18
CA VAL A 438 -9.96 -15.05 -9.96
C VAL A 438 -9.10 -14.12 -10.82
N GLY A 439 -8.02 -14.61 -11.42
CA GLY A 439 -7.08 -13.80 -12.20
C GLY A 439 -6.26 -12.82 -11.34
N GLY A 440 -5.70 -11.78 -11.97
CA GLY A 440 -5.00 -10.69 -11.28
C GLY A 440 -3.67 -11.06 -10.60
N PHE A 441 -3.23 -10.16 -9.72
CA PHE A 441 -1.98 -10.30 -8.96
C PHE A 441 -2.19 -11.01 -7.62
N LYS A 442 -1.12 -11.66 -7.15
CA LYS A 442 -1.04 -12.32 -5.84
C LYS A 442 -1.23 -11.31 -4.70
N SER A 443 -1.97 -11.68 -3.66
CA SER A 443 -2.06 -10.96 -2.40
C SER A 443 -0.76 -11.07 -1.57
N ALA A 444 -0.63 -10.31 -0.49
CA ALA A 444 0.51 -10.41 0.42
C ALA A 444 0.70 -11.82 1.01
N GLU A 445 -0.40 -12.49 1.36
CA GLU A 445 -0.40 -13.88 1.80
C GLU A 445 0.12 -14.79 0.68
N GLU A 446 -0.41 -14.66 -0.54
CA GLU A 446 -0.01 -15.48 -1.70
C GLU A 446 1.46 -15.25 -2.09
N LEU A 447 1.97 -14.01 -2.03
CA LEU A 447 3.37 -13.68 -2.27
C LEU A 447 4.31 -14.31 -1.22
N SER A 448 3.80 -14.56 -0.01
CA SER A 448 4.54 -15.18 1.08
C SER A 448 4.54 -16.71 1.01
N THR A 449 3.86 -17.32 0.03
CA THR A 449 3.81 -18.79 -0.15
C THR A 449 4.94 -19.33 -1.04
N PRO A 450 5.37 -20.59 -0.85
CA PRO A 450 6.39 -21.21 -1.69
C PRO A 450 6.04 -21.18 -3.18
N ASN A 451 7.00 -20.77 -4.01
CA ASN A 451 6.82 -20.64 -5.45
C ASN A 451 8.13 -20.99 -6.17
N ALA A 452 8.04 -21.69 -7.30
CA ALA A 452 9.17 -22.05 -8.16
C ALA A 452 10.41 -22.66 -7.44
N GLY A 453 10.21 -23.40 -6.34
CA GLY A 453 11.29 -24.00 -5.56
C GLY A 453 11.92 -23.09 -4.48
N PHE A 454 11.40 -21.88 -4.31
CA PHE A 454 11.79 -20.93 -3.26
C PHE A 454 10.76 -20.93 -2.11
N GLN A 455 11.15 -20.34 -0.96
CA GLN A 455 10.28 -20.31 0.22
C GLN A 455 9.11 -19.35 0.04
N SER A 456 9.29 -18.30 -0.76
CA SER A 456 8.28 -17.29 -1.06
C SER A 456 8.48 -16.70 -2.46
N THR A 457 7.45 -16.03 -3.00
CA THR A 457 7.63 -15.18 -4.20
C THR A 457 8.54 -13.98 -3.89
N TRP A 458 8.58 -13.52 -2.63
CA TRP A 458 9.52 -12.48 -2.19
C TRP A 458 10.99 -12.85 -2.41
N ASP A 459 11.38 -14.12 -2.23
CA ASP A 459 12.75 -14.57 -2.54
C ASP A 459 13.09 -14.40 -4.03
N ILE A 460 12.07 -14.44 -4.90
CA ILE A 460 12.21 -14.35 -6.35
C ILE A 460 12.32 -12.89 -6.79
N ILE A 461 11.41 -12.02 -6.33
CA ILE A 461 11.32 -10.63 -6.82
C ILE A 461 12.13 -9.61 -6.01
N LEU A 462 12.49 -9.94 -4.75
CA LEU A 462 13.17 -9.04 -3.83
C LEU A 462 14.45 -9.64 -3.23
N GLY A 463 14.46 -10.96 -2.99
CA GLY A 463 15.54 -11.62 -2.27
C GLY A 463 15.50 -11.26 -0.78
N ASP A 464 16.67 -10.96 -0.21
CA ASP A 464 16.82 -10.52 1.18
C ASP A 464 17.78 -9.31 1.25
N PRO A 465 17.25 -8.08 1.15
CA PRO A 465 18.07 -6.86 1.20
C PRO A 465 18.91 -6.77 2.49
N LYS A 466 18.36 -7.15 3.65
CA LYS A 466 19.06 -7.10 4.94
C LYS A 466 20.22 -8.10 4.99
N ALA A 467 20.09 -9.26 4.34
CA ALA A 467 21.18 -10.24 4.20
C ALA A 467 22.00 -10.08 2.90
N ARG A 468 21.74 -9.04 2.09
CA ARG A 468 22.28 -8.84 0.74
C ARG A 468 22.16 -10.05 -0.18
N ARG A 469 21.10 -10.83 -0.04
CA ARG A 469 20.77 -11.87 -1.02
C ARG A 469 20.03 -11.20 -2.17
N PRO A 470 20.56 -11.22 -3.40
CA PRO A 470 19.84 -10.66 -4.54
C PRO A 470 18.54 -11.43 -4.80
N PRO A 471 17.58 -10.81 -5.52
CA PRO A 471 16.42 -11.51 -6.06
C PRO A 471 16.84 -12.75 -6.86
N ALA A 472 16.05 -13.82 -6.79
CA ALA A 472 16.32 -15.03 -7.56
C ALA A 472 15.92 -14.90 -9.04
N ASP A 473 15.00 -14.00 -9.40
CA ASP A 473 14.81 -13.62 -10.79
C ASP A 473 15.95 -12.69 -11.24
N PRO A 474 16.79 -13.08 -12.23
CA PRO A 474 17.83 -12.21 -12.74
C PRO A 474 17.30 -10.88 -13.30
N HIS A 475 16.05 -10.81 -13.79
CA HIS A 475 15.49 -9.54 -14.29
C HIS A 475 15.30 -8.52 -13.16
N MET A 476 15.17 -8.97 -11.91
CA MET A 476 15.03 -8.11 -10.73
C MET A 476 16.38 -7.72 -10.11
N VAL A 477 17.50 -8.25 -10.59
CA VAL A 477 18.83 -7.84 -10.13
C VAL A 477 19.21 -6.52 -10.78
N GLU A 478 19.35 -5.47 -9.97
CA GLU A 478 19.89 -4.18 -10.40
C GLU A 478 21.35 -4.35 -10.86
N SER A 479 21.63 -4.05 -12.13
CA SER A 479 22.97 -4.14 -12.70
C SER A 479 23.11 -3.16 -13.85
N PRO A 480 24.23 -2.43 -13.97
CA PRO A 480 24.54 -1.68 -15.18
C PRO A 480 25.15 -2.54 -16.29
N SER A 481 25.54 -3.78 -15.96
CA SER A 481 26.13 -4.74 -16.90
C SER A 481 25.11 -5.81 -17.30
N PRO A 482 25.19 -6.36 -18.53
CA PRO A 482 24.36 -7.48 -18.98
C PRO A 482 24.41 -8.64 -18.00
N ARG A 483 23.23 -9.19 -17.70
CA ARG A 483 23.02 -10.28 -16.76
C ARG A 483 22.93 -11.62 -17.49
N ASP A 484 22.89 -12.69 -16.70
CA ASP A 484 22.59 -14.04 -17.16
C ASP A 484 21.60 -14.72 -16.20
N GLY A 485 21.20 -15.95 -16.54
CA GLY A 485 20.28 -16.74 -15.72
C GLY A 485 18.92 -16.97 -16.37
N VAL A 486 17.98 -17.45 -15.56
CA VAL A 486 16.64 -17.86 -15.99
C VAL A 486 15.63 -17.41 -14.94
N ASN A 487 14.55 -16.75 -15.38
CA ASN A 487 13.44 -16.41 -14.50
C ASN A 487 12.83 -17.72 -13.94
N PRO A 488 12.77 -17.91 -12.61
CA PRO A 488 12.41 -19.20 -12.03
C PRO A 488 10.93 -19.56 -12.21
N ILE A 489 10.05 -18.58 -12.38
CA ILE A 489 8.60 -18.77 -12.50
C ILE A 489 8.22 -19.16 -13.93
N THR A 490 8.73 -18.42 -14.92
CA THR A 490 8.38 -18.59 -16.33
C THR A 490 9.31 -19.55 -17.07
N GLY A 491 10.52 -19.77 -16.55
CA GLY A 491 11.59 -20.50 -17.25
C GLY A 491 12.23 -19.70 -18.39
N THR A 492 11.96 -18.39 -18.48
CA THR A 492 12.49 -17.52 -19.55
C THR A 492 13.96 -17.20 -19.28
N PRO A 493 14.91 -17.57 -20.17
CA PRO A 493 16.31 -17.21 -20.02
C PRO A 493 16.55 -15.73 -20.35
N ILE A 494 17.50 -15.10 -19.66
CA ILE A 494 18.01 -13.79 -20.07
C ILE A 494 18.59 -13.90 -21.48
N ALA A 495 18.16 -13.01 -22.38
CA ALA A 495 18.71 -12.89 -23.72
C ALA A 495 19.88 -11.92 -23.73
N GLY A 496 21.03 -12.31 -24.30
CA GLY A 496 22.22 -11.47 -24.32
C GLY A 496 22.13 -10.31 -25.33
N VAL A 497 23.10 -9.40 -25.27
CA VAL A 497 23.16 -8.15 -26.04
C VAL A 497 23.15 -8.29 -27.56
N SER A 498 23.31 -9.49 -28.13
CA SER A 498 23.27 -9.72 -29.58
C SER A 498 22.00 -10.44 -30.04
N SER A 499 21.04 -10.63 -29.13
CA SER A 499 19.76 -11.25 -29.44
C SER A 499 18.83 -10.25 -30.13
N PRO A 500 17.84 -10.74 -30.92
CA PRO A 500 16.76 -9.89 -31.42
C PRO A 500 15.94 -9.24 -30.28
N ASP A 501 15.34 -8.08 -30.54
CA ASP A 501 14.51 -7.30 -29.60
C ASP A 501 13.39 -8.09 -28.91
N ASP A 502 12.87 -9.14 -29.54
CA ASP A 502 11.78 -9.98 -29.06
C ASP A 502 12.23 -11.34 -28.50
N ALA A 503 13.54 -11.54 -28.30
CA ALA A 503 14.10 -12.81 -27.84
C ALA A 503 13.66 -13.19 -26.42
N ASN A 504 13.36 -12.21 -25.57
CA ASN A 504 12.86 -12.39 -24.22
C ASN A 504 11.55 -11.59 -24.04
N VAL A 505 10.49 -12.27 -23.60
CA VAL A 505 9.15 -11.67 -23.45
C VAL A 505 8.99 -10.78 -22.20
N ILE A 506 9.96 -10.78 -21.29
CA ILE A 506 10.01 -9.98 -20.07
C ILE A 506 10.73 -8.66 -20.36
N ASN A 507 12.00 -8.70 -20.82
CA ASN A 507 12.83 -7.50 -21.01
C ASN A 507 13.37 -7.29 -22.43
N GLY A 508 12.99 -8.12 -23.41
CA GLY A 508 13.52 -8.07 -24.78
C GLY A 508 14.89 -8.72 -24.91
N HIS A 509 15.93 -8.05 -24.44
CA HIS A 509 17.27 -8.58 -24.18
C HIS A 509 18.08 -7.58 -23.33
N GLU A 510 19.23 -8.01 -22.82
CA GLU A 510 20.18 -7.12 -22.17
C GLU A 510 20.80 -6.14 -23.18
N TRP A 511 21.19 -4.95 -22.74
CA TRP A 511 21.71 -3.89 -23.61
C TRP A 511 23.02 -3.31 -23.06
N GLU A 512 23.72 -2.47 -23.83
CA GLU A 512 25.00 -1.89 -23.40
C GLU A 512 24.85 -0.39 -23.09
N PRO A 513 24.45 0.00 -21.88
CA PRO A 513 24.31 1.42 -21.54
C PRO A 513 25.64 2.16 -21.61
N LYS A 514 25.58 3.44 -21.98
CA LYS A 514 26.74 4.32 -22.01
C LYS A 514 27.39 4.42 -20.63
N THR A 515 28.62 3.94 -20.49
CA THR A 515 29.33 3.88 -19.19
C THR A 515 29.41 5.22 -18.45
N THR A 516 29.54 6.34 -19.17
CA THR A 516 29.65 7.68 -18.57
C THR A 516 28.32 8.31 -18.18
N PHE A 517 27.22 7.89 -18.81
CA PHE A 517 25.86 8.32 -18.41
C PHE A 517 25.37 7.43 -17.28
N GLY A 518 25.63 6.12 -17.43
CA GLY A 518 25.22 5.05 -16.53
C GLY A 518 23.73 4.79 -16.64
N ASP A 519 23.36 3.53 -16.81
CA ASP A 519 21.97 3.10 -16.70
C ASP A 519 21.93 1.63 -16.25
N LEU A 520 20.79 1.17 -15.77
CA LEU A 520 20.56 -0.21 -15.35
C LEU A 520 19.94 -1.05 -16.47
N GLN A 521 20.09 -2.37 -16.36
CA GLN A 521 19.35 -3.31 -17.17
C GLN A 521 17.86 -3.29 -16.78
N PHE A 522 16.98 -3.46 -17.77
CA PHE A 522 15.53 -3.38 -17.54
C PHE A 522 15.02 -4.61 -16.77
N ALA A 523 14.11 -4.38 -15.82
CA ALA A 523 13.34 -5.45 -15.20
C ALA A 523 12.29 -5.99 -16.17
N CYS A 524 11.63 -5.08 -16.89
CA CYS A 524 10.63 -5.45 -17.89
C CYS A 524 10.49 -4.38 -18.97
N VAL A 525 9.97 -4.80 -20.12
CA VAL A 525 9.61 -3.93 -21.25
C VAL A 525 8.20 -4.26 -21.73
N PHE A 526 7.55 -3.31 -22.39
CA PHE A 526 6.22 -3.49 -22.95
C PHE A 526 6.00 -2.61 -24.20
N PRO A 527 5.18 -3.02 -25.16
CA PRO A 527 4.96 -2.25 -26.39
C PRO A 527 4.29 -0.91 -26.09
N LEU A 528 4.73 0.14 -26.77
CA LEU A 528 4.05 1.43 -26.76
C LEU A 528 2.77 1.35 -27.59
N ARG A 529 1.68 1.95 -27.09
CA ARG A 529 0.44 2.12 -27.86
C ARG A 529 0.68 2.96 -29.12
N ASN A 530 1.48 4.01 -28.98
CA ASN A 530 1.92 4.87 -30.06
C ASN A 530 3.44 4.97 -30.03
N PRO A 531 4.16 4.52 -31.08
CA PRO A 531 5.60 4.72 -31.18
C PRO A 531 6.01 6.19 -31.08
N VAL A 532 7.15 6.46 -30.44
CA VAL A 532 7.65 7.81 -30.19
C VAL A 532 8.95 8.04 -30.99
N MET A 533 9.06 9.19 -31.65
CA MET A 533 10.29 9.59 -32.33
C MET A 533 11.23 10.30 -31.37
N ASN A 534 12.50 9.90 -31.32
CA ASN A 534 13.54 10.51 -30.49
C ASN A 534 13.16 10.55 -28.99
N GLY A 535 12.60 9.47 -28.46
CA GLY A 535 12.46 9.25 -27.01
C GLY A 535 13.74 8.66 -26.42
N ASP A 536 13.64 7.51 -25.76
CA ASP A 536 14.81 6.74 -25.27
C ASP A 536 15.75 6.29 -26.42
N CYS A 537 15.26 6.36 -27.65
CA CYS A 537 16.00 6.03 -28.88
C CYS A 537 16.60 7.27 -29.58
N ASP A 538 16.73 8.43 -28.92
CA ASP A 538 17.27 9.63 -29.56
C ASP A 538 18.77 9.53 -29.88
N LYS A 539 19.09 9.28 -31.15
CA LYS A 539 20.48 9.30 -31.66
C LYS A 539 20.93 10.66 -32.23
N SER A 540 20.21 11.75 -31.94
CA SER A 540 20.52 13.09 -32.47
C SER A 540 21.84 13.66 -31.94
N THR A 541 22.15 13.37 -30.67
CA THR A 541 23.35 13.87 -29.97
C THR A 541 24.43 12.79 -29.82
N ASP A 542 24.02 11.54 -29.64
CA ASP A 542 24.89 10.38 -29.51
C ASP A 542 24.53 9.33 -30.55
N LYS A 543 25.45 9.10 -31.50
CA LYS A 543 25.23 8.15 -32.60
C LYS A 543 25.65 6.72 -32.26
N THR A 544 26.06 6.49 -31.01
CA THR A 544 26.42 5.16 -30.53
C THR A 544 25.19 4.27 -30.58
N ASP A 545 25.40 3.05 -31.03
CA ASP A 545 24.37 2.03 -31.04
C ASP A 545 24.48 1.25 -29.75
N TYR A 546 23.49 1.41 -28.87
CA TYR A 546 23.47 0.76 -27.57
C TYR A 546 22.76 -0.60 -27.59
N ASN A 547 22.22 -0.95 -28.77
CA ASN A 547 21.41 -2.15 -29.03
C ASN A 547 20.34 -2.28 -27.96
N SER A 548 19.42 -1.31 -27.94
CA SER A 548 18.37 -1.23 -26.92
C SER A 548 17.10 -1.93 -27.41
N PRO A 549 16.52 -2.86 -26.63
CA PRO A 549 15.30 -3.60 -27.01
C PRO A 549 14.04 -2.71 -27.12
N LEU A 550 14.19 -1.41 -26.85
CA LEU A 550 13.13 -0.40 -26.92
C LEU A 550 12.94 0.18 -28.31
N CYS A 551 13.99 0.10 -29.14
CA CYS A 551 14.07 0.79 -30.41
C CYS A 551 13.74 -0.15 -31.57
N GLN A 552 13.18 0.38 -32.64
CA GLN A 552 13.00 -0.40 -33.85
C GLN A 552 14.36 -0.56 -34.56
N ASP A 553 14.71 -1.78 -34.95
CA ASP A 553 15.86 -2.04 -35.82
C ASP A 553 15.76 -1.41 -37.23
N ASN A 554 16.86 -0.81 -37.67
CA ASN A 554 17.10 -0.49 -39.07
C ASN A 554 17.40 -1.77 -39.89
N PRO A 555 17.34 -1.73 -41.24
CA PRO A 555 17.69 -2.88 -42.08
C PRO A 555 19.12 -3.42 -41.91
N ASP A 556 20.02 -2.62 -41.33
CA ASP A 556 21.40 -3.01 -41.02
C ASP A 556 21.59 -3.58 -39.60
N GLY A 557 20.49 -3.70 -38.83
CA GLY A 557 20.48 -4.24 -37.47
C GLY A 557 20.95 -3.28 -36.39
N THR A 558 20.98 -1.96 -36.68
CA THR A 558 21.26 -0.93 -35.68
C THR A 558 19.97 -0.27 -35.20
N ASP A 559 19.92 0.26 -33.97
CA ASP A 559 18.69 0.90 -33.48
C ASP A 559 18.32 2.11 -34.35
N SER A 560 17.04 2.28 -34.66
CA SER A 560 16.51 3.51 -35.25
C SER A 560 16.15 4.54 -34.17
N ASN A 561 15.75 5.74 -34.60
CA ASN A 561 15.23 6.77 -33.69
C ASN A 561 13.77 6.54 -33.26
N LEU A 562 13.13 5.46 -33.74
CA LEU A 562 11.74 5.15 -33.41
C LEU A 562 11.72 4.22 -32.19
N GLN A 563 11.22 4.74 -31.07
CA GLN A 563 10.94 3.96 -29.88
C GLN A 563 9.60 3.25 -30.04
N VAL A 564 9.61 1.93 -29.86
CA VAL A 564 8.43 1.05 -30.01
C VAL A 564 8.06 0.33 -28.72
N LYS A 565 8.94 0.28 -27.72
CA LYS A 565 8.65 -0.23 -26.38
C LYS A 565 9.05 0.78 -25.30
N ALA A 566 8.38 0.68 -24.18
CA ALA A 566 8.76 1.30 -22.92
C ALA A 566 9.36 0.26 -21.97
N LYS A 567 9.90 0.73 -20.84
CA LYS A 567 10.68 -0.05 -19.89
C LYS A 567 10.37 0.32 -18.44
N ALA A 568 10.82 -0.53 -17.53
CA ALA A 568 11.00 -0.21 -16.11
C ALA A 568 12.24 -0.92 -15.55
N TYR A 569 12.84 -0.31 -14.53
CA TYR A 569 13.98 -0.83 -13.76
C TYR A 569 13.51 -1.50 -12.47
N PRO A 570 14.32 -2.37 -11.84
CA PRO A 570 13.90 -3.07 -10.62
C PRO A 570 13.52 -2.12 -9.46
N GLY A 571 12.26 -2.12 -9.02
CA GLY A 571 11.75 -1.27 -7.94
C GLY A 571 11.94 -1.85 -6.53
N LEU A 572 13.17 -2.25 -6.18
CA LEU A 572 13.44 -3.10 -5.01
C LEU A 572 13.12 -2.44 -3.65
N ARG A 573 13.41 -1.14 -3.48
CA ARG A 573 13.18 -0.44 -2.21
C ARG A 573 11.69 -0.31 -1.92
N GLN A 574 10.89 -0.06 -2.95
CA GLN A 574 9.44 0.03 -2.82
C GLN A 574 8.83 -1.36 -2.57
N LEU A 575 9.33 -2.41 -3.23
CA LEU A 575 8.95 -3.80 -2.91
C LEU A 575 9.31 -4.19 -1.47
N GLU A 576 10.43 -3.70 -0.93
CA GLU A 576 10.81 -3.93 0.46
C GLU A 576 9.81 -3.32 1.45
N LEU A 577 9.36 -2.08 1.19
CA LEU A 577 8.29 -1.44 1.96
C LEU A 577 6.97 -2.22 1.82
N ILE A 578 6.56 -2.58 0.59
CA ILE A 578 5.31 -3.31 0.39
C ILE A 578 5.33 -4.64 1.15
N ARG A 579 6.46 -5.36 1.16
CA ARG A 579 6.63 -6.59 1.95
C ARG A 579 6.51 -6.32 3.46
N SER A 580 7.10 -5.25 3.98
CA SER A 580 7.11 -4.96 5.42
C SER A 580 5.71 -4.61 5.97
N LEU A 581 4.82 -4.11 5.11
CA LEU A 581 3.43 -3.78 5.45
C LEU A 581 2.50 -4.99 5.50
N GLY A 582 2.97 -6.18 5.08
CA GLY A 582 2.16 -7.40 5.03
C GLY A 582 0.88 -7.17 4.23
N ASP A 583 -0.28 -7.46 4.82
CA ASP A 583 -1.54 -7.33 4.10
C ASP A 583 -1.93 -5.88 3.73
N GLN A 584 -1.30 -4.86 4.31
CA GLN A 584 -1.55 -3.45 3.92
C GLN A 584 -0.78 -3.04 2.67
N GLY A 585 0.22 -3.84 2.28
CA GLY A 585 1.02 -3.66 1.08
C GLY A 585 0.41 -4.38 -0.13
N ILE A 586 0.31 -3.69 -1.26
CA ILE A 586 -0.21 -4.22 -2.52
C ILE A 586 0.86 -4.05 -3.62
N VAL A 587 1.25 -5.16 -4.25
CA VAL A 587 2.21 -5.16 -5.36
C VAL A 587 1.47 -5.07 -6.69
N GLY A 588 1.86 -4.11 -7.52
CA GLY A 588 1.47 -4.01 -8.93
C GLY A 588 2.69 -3.88 -9.84
N SER A 589 2.54 -4.30 -11.09
CA SER A 589 3.55 -4.08 -12.13
C SER A 589 3.25 -2.79 -12.88
N VAL A 590 4.27 -1.95 -13.04
CA VAL A 590 4.24 -0.80 -13.94
C VAL A 590 4.36 -1.21 -15.43
N CYS A 591 4.79 -2.44 -15.71
CA CYS A 591 4.81 -3.03 -17.05
C CYS A 591 3.51 -3.80 -17.31
N PRO A 592 2.57 -3.26 -18.10
CA PRO A 592 1.32 -3.95 -18.43
C PRO A 592 1.54 -5.16 -19.34
N ALA A 593 0.66 -6.15 -19.22
CA ALA A 593 0.71 -7.35 -20.05
C ALA A 593 0.12 -7.15 -21.46
N GLU A 594 -0.86 -6.24 -21.59
CA GLU A 594 -1.64 -6.03 -22.82
C GLU A 594 -2.03 -4.55 -22.96
N LEU A 595 -1.91 -4.01 -24.17
CA LEU A 595 -2.16 -2.59 -24.48
C LEU A 595 -2.84 -2.36 -25.85
N SER A 596 -3.29 -3.43 -26.51
CA SER A 596 -3.97 -3.32 -27.80
C SER A 596 -5.33 -2.63 -27.67
N GLU A 597 -5.71 -1.88 -28.70
CA GLU A 597 -7.02 -1.23 -28.78
C GLU A 597 -8.17 -2.23 -28.74
N GLN A 598 -7.94 -3.46 -29.23
CA GLN A 598 -8.92 -4.54 -29.16
C GLN A 598 -9.18 -4.95 -27.71
N ALA A 599 -8.13 -5.19 -26.92
CA ALA A 599 -8.25 -5.55 -25.52
C ALA A 599 -8.88 -4.41 -24.69
N GLU A 600 -8.57 -3.16 -25.01
CA GLU A 600 -9.22 -1.98 -24.43
C GLU A 600 -10.74 -2.01 -24.68
N ALA A 601 -11.13 -2.12 -25.96
CA ALA A 601 -12.52 -2.09 -26.41
C ALA A 601 -13.36 -3.26 -25.88
N GLU A 602 -12.74 -4.43 -25.71
CA GLU A 602 -13.37 -5.62 -25.13
C GLU A 602 -13.47 -5.57 -23.60
N GLY A 603 -12.86 -4.57 -22.95
CA GLY A 603 -12.85 -4.50 -21.49
C GLY A 603 -11.99 -5.59 -20.84
N ALA A 604 -10.92 -6.04 -21.52
CA ALA A 604 -10.08 -7.13 -21.05
C ALA A 604 -9.49 -6.86 -19.64
N LEU A 605 -9.49 -7.89 -18.79
CA LEU A 605 -9.05 -7.81 -17.39
C LEU A 605 -7.53 -7.56 -17.24
N ASP A 606 -6.75 -7.92 -18.26
CA ASP A 606 -5.29 -7.79 -18.31
C ASP A 606 -4.82 -6.54 -19.08
N TYR A 607 -5.74 -5.69 -19.53
CA TYR A 607 -5.40 -4.44 -20.22
C TYR A 607 -4.84 -3.38 -19.26
N GLY A 608 -3.71 -2.78 -19.62
CA GLY A 608 -3.09 -1.68 -18.87
C GLY A 608 -2.87 -2.02 -17.40
N TYR A 609 -3.28 -1.12 -16.50
CA TYR A 609 -3.17 -1.32 -15.04
C TYR A 609 -4.42 -1.92 -14.38
N ARG A 610 -5.38 -2.45 -15.15
CA ARG A 610 -6.57 -3.11 -14.57
C ARG A 610 -6.25 -4.23 -13.58
N PRO A 611 -5.22 -5.08 -13.78
CA PRO A 611 -4.83 -6.07 -12.78
C PRO A 611 -4.38 -5.45 -11.45
N ALA A 612 -3.63 -4.35 -11.50
CA ALA A 612 -3.20 -3.62 -10.30
C ALA A 612 -4.40 -2.97 -9.60
N ILE A 613 -5.27 -2.30 -10.35
CA ILE A 613 -6.52 -1.72 -9.84
C ILE A 613 -7.41 -2.80 -9.20
N GLY A 614 -7.49 -3.98 -9.82
CA GLY A 614 -8.20 -5.13 -9.28
C GLY A 614 -7.64 -5.55 -7.92
N ALA A 615 -6.31 -5.73 -7.82
CA ALA A 615 -5.65 -6.08 -6.56
C ALA A 615 -5.86 -5.03 -5.46
N ILE A 616 -5.84 -3.74 -5.83
CA ILE A 616 -6.10 -2.63 -4.90
C ILE A 616 -7.53 -2.71 -4.37
N VAL A 617 -8.52 -2.75 -5.26
CA VAL A 617 -9.95 -2.81 -4.86
C VAL A 617 -10.25 -4.08 -4.07
N ASP A 618 -9.71 -5.23 -4.47
CA ASP A 618 -9.87 -6.50 -3.77
C ASP A 618 -9.32 -6.45 -2.34
N ARG A 619 -8.30 -5.62 -2.10
CA ARG A 619 -7.78 -5.42 -0.75
C ARG A 619 -8.60 -4.42 0.05
N LEU A 620 -8.93 -3.27 -0.54
CA LEU A 620 -9.72 -2.23 0.14
C LEU A 620 -11.10 -2.75 0.56
N LYS A 621 -11.76 -3.58 -0.27
CA LYS A 621 -13.10 -4.12 0.05
C LYS A 621 -13.14 -4.95 1.33
N THR A 622 -12.01 -5.49 1.79
CA THR A 622 -11.94 -6.22 3.08
C THR A 622 -12.25 -5.34 4.29
N LYS A 623 -12.16 -4.01 4.13
CA LYS A 623 -12.55 -3.00 5.13
C LYS A 623 -13.86 -2.29 4.80
N LEU A 624 -14.29 -2.32 3.53
CA LEU A 624 -15.53 -1.68 3.06
C LEU A 624 -16.75 -2.63 3.09
N ALA A 625 -16.54 -3.95 3.15
CA ALA A 625 -17.63 -4.93 3.26
C ALA A 625 -18.24 -4.90 4.67
N GLY A 626 -19.58 -4.88 4.76
CA GLY A 626 -20.31 -4.81 6.03
C GLY A 626 -20.04 -5.97 7.00
N GLN A 627 -20.46 -5.80 8.26
CA GLN A 627 -20.19 -6.69 9.40
C GLN A 627 -20.93 -8.04 9.36
N CYS A 628 -20.75 -8.82 8.30
CA CYS A 628 -21.34 -10.15 8.17
C CYS A 628 -20.53 -11.18 8.96
N LEU A 629 -21.24 -12.12 9.59
CA LEU A 629 -20.62 -13.15 10.41
C LEU A 629 -20.47 -14.45 9.59
N PRO A 630 -19.25 -15.03 9.53
CA PRO A 630 -18.99 -16.24 8.75
C PRO A 630 -19.68 -17.49 9.33
N ARG A 631 -20.14 -17.41 10.59
CA ARG A 631 -20.77 -18.51 11.33
C ARG A 631 -22.03 -18.06 12.06
N ALA A 632 -22.97 -19.00 12.21
CA ALA A 632 -24.19 -18.76 12.99
C ALA A 632 -23.90 -18.83 14.49
N LEU A 633 -24.50 -17.91 15.24
CA LEU A 633 -24.47 -17.88 16.70
C LEU A 633 -25.70 -18.58 17.28
N GLN A 634 -25.62 -19.02 18.53
CA GLN A 634 -26.73 -19.66 19.24
C GLN A 634 -27.47 -18.62 20.08
N PRO A 635 -28.69 -18.20 19.70
CA PRO A 635 -29.51 -17.31 20.51
C PRO A 635 -30.13 -18.06 21.70
N ASN A 636 -30.36 -17.36 22.80
CA ASN A 636 -31.15 -17.82 23.94
C ASN A 636 -32.67 -17.72 23.64
N ASP A 637 -33.51 -18.15 24.59
CA ASP A 637 -34.99 -18.10 24.46
C ASP A 637 -35.55 -16.68 24.27
N GLN A 638 -34.74 -15.65 24.51
CA GLN A 638 -35.08 -14.24 24.37
C GLN A 638 -34.55 -13.63 23.05
N GLY A 639 -33.89 -14.43 22.20
CA GLY A 639 -33.32 -13.97 20.93
C GLY A 639 -31.97 -13.26 21.05
N GLN A 640 -31.34 -13.28 22.21
CA GLN A 640 -30.01 -12.69 22.46
C GLN A 640 -28.90 -13.73 22.33
N VAL A 641 -27.71 -13.33 21.89
CA VAL A 641 -26.55 -14.22 21.72
C VAL A 641 -25.48 -13.99 22.79
N SER A 642 -24.66 -15.02 23.06
CA SER A 642 -23.51 -14.94 23.97
C SER A 642 -22.29 -14.26 23.33
N CYS A 643 -22.50 -13.03 22.89
CA CYS A 643 -21.46 -12.13 22.44
C CYS A 643 -21.36 -10.91 23.34
N LEU A 644 -20.15 -10.40 23.43
CA LEU A 644 -19.78 -9.20 24.15
C LEU A 644 -19.29 -8.18 23.13
N VAL A 645 -19.85 -6.98 23.14
CA VAL A 645 -19.32 -5.86 22.35
C VAL A 645 -18.61 -4.90 23.28
N LEU A 646 -17.29 -4.75 23.10
CA LEU A 646 -16.48 -3.78 23.83
C LEU A 646 -16.08 -2.65 22.92
N GLU A 647 -16.31 -1.42 23.33
CA GLU A 647 -15.88 -0.21 22.64
C GLU A 647 -14.68 0.37 23.37
N ALA A 648 -13.53 0.44 22.70
CA ALA A 648 -12.29 1.01 23.22
C ALA A 648 -12.02 2.37 22.60
N ARG A 649 -11.56 3.34 23.39
CA ARG A 649 -11.24 4.69 22.93
C ARG A 649 -10.16 5.32 23.81
N THR A 650 -9.61 6.43 23.31
CA THR A 650 -8.67 7.27 24.04
C THR A 650 -9.41 8.48 24.61
N VAL A 651 -9.24 8.74 25.90
CA VAL A 651 -9.79 9.92 26.60
C VAL A 651 -8.69 10.58 27.43
N ALA A 652 -8.91 11.83 27.87
CA ALA A 652 -8.00 12.45 28.82
C ALA A 652 -7.91 11.66 30.14
N ASP A 653 -6.74 11.68 30.78
CA ASP A 653 -6.48 10.94 32.02
C ASP A 653 -7.57 11.17 33.08
N GLY A 654 -8.12 10.08 33.60
CA GLY A 654 -9.17 10.10 34.62
C GLY A 654 -10.59 10.40 34.12
N GLN A 655 -10.79 10.54 32.80
CA GLN A 655 -12.10 10.85 32.21
C GLN A 655 -12.83 9.66 31.56
N CYS A 656 -12.36 8.43 31.78
CA CYS A 656 -13.09 7.26 31.26
C CYS A 656 -14.43 7.09 32.00
N SER A 657 -15.52 7.43 31.31
CA SER A 657 -16.90 7.19 31.77
C SER A 657 -17.75 6.56 30.66
N CYS A 658 -18.43 5.48 31.00
CA CYS A 658 -19.48 4.88 30.17
C CYS A 658 -20.87 5.36 30.59
N ASP A 659 -21.00 5.93 31.79
CA ASP A 659 -22.27 6.36 32.35
C ASP A 659 -22.77 7.63 31.63
N GLY A 660 -24.04 7.63 31.24
CA GLY A 660 -24.68 8.73 30.52
C GLY A 660 -24.50 8.70 29.00
N LEU A 661 -23.74 7.74 28.47
CA LEU A 661 -23.65 7.47 27.03
C LEU A 661 -24.72 6.43 26.65
N ALA A 662 -25.57 6.76 25.68
CA ALA A 662 -26.61 5.85 25.22
C ALA A 662 -26.01 4.52 24.75
N ALA A 663 -26.68 3.41 25.05
CA ALA A 663 -26.26 2.04 24.75
C ALA A 663 -24.92 1.58 25.37
N ARG A 664 -24.25 2.37 26.20
CA ARG A 664 -23.02 1.93 26.89
C ARG A 664 -23.22 1.76 28.37
N ARG A 665 -22.48 0.79 28.90
CA ARG A 665 -22.29 0.61 30.33
C ARG A 665 -20.84 0.34 30.65
N LYS A 666 -20.50 0.49 31.92
CA LYS A 666 -19.22 0.03 32.44
C LYS A 666 -19.07 -1.48 32.21
N VAL A 667 -17.89 -1.91 31.79
CA VAL A 667 -17.59 -3.34 31.60
C VAL A 667 -17.82 -4.10 32.93
N PRO A 668 -18.73 -5.08 32.96
CA PRO A 668 -19.02 -5.91 34.12
C PRO A 668 -17.80 -6.69 34.59
N THR A 669 -17.80 -7.07 35.87
CA THR A 669 -16.69 -7.82 36.48
C THR A 669 -16.42 -9.15 35.80
N GLU A 670 -17.45 -9.83 35.30
CA GLU A 670 -17.31 -11.08 34.53
C GLU A 670 -16.62 -10.90 33.17
N HIS A 671 -16.62 -9.69 32.61
CA HIS A 671 -16.04 -9.36 31.30
C HIS A 671 -14.66 -8.71 31.39
N ARG A 672 -14.11 -8.54 32.60
CA ARG A 672 -12.76 -7.98 32.86
C ARG A 672 -11.64 -8.66 32.07
N GLY A 673 -11.75 -9.96 31.83
CA GLY A 673 -10.77 -10.69 31.02
C GLY A 673 -10.77 -10.23 29.56
N ALA A 674 -11.96 -9.97 29.00
CA ALA A 674 -12.11 -9.45 27.65
C ALA A 674 -11.68 -7.97 27.56
N GLU A 675 -12.00 -7.16 28.57
CA GLU A 675 -11.49 -5.79 28.70
C GLU A 675 -9.96 -5.76 28.68
N GLN A 676 -9.32 -6.63 29.46
CA GLN A 676 -7.86 -6.72 29.48
C GLN A 676 -7.31 -7.21 28.14
N MET A 677 -7.96 -8.17 27.48
CA MET A 677 -7.56 -8.60 26.14
C MET A 677 -7.62 -7.47 25.11
N VAL A 678 -8.63 -6.59 25.20
CA VAL A 678 -8.73 -5.41 24.34
C VAL A 678 -7.60 -4.43 24.64
N LEU A 679 -7.29 -4.17 25.92
CA LEU A 679 -6.21 -3.27 26.31
C LEU A 679 -4.79 -3.82 26.07
N ASP A 680 -4.63 -5.14 26.10
CA ASP A 680 -3.36 -5.84 25.81
C ASP A 680 -3.15 -6.03 24.30
N ASP A 681 -4.16 -5.70 23.47
CA ASP A 681 -4.05 -5.76 22.02
C ASP A 681 -2.93 -4.81 21.55
N PRO A 682 -2.02 -5.23 20.66
CA PRO A 682 -1.03 -4.32 20.07
C PRO A 682 -1.65 -3.05 19.49
N VAL A 683 -2.88 -3.16 18.96
CA VAL A 683 -3.65 -2.02 18.44
C VAL A 683 -4.04 -1.05 19.56
N ALA A 684 -4.31 -1.52 20.78
CA ALA A 684 -4.62 -0.64 21.91
C ALA A 684 -3.40 0.17 22.36
N THR A 685 -2.22 -0.44 22.36
CA THR A 685 -0.96 0.27 22.64
C THR A 685 -0.67 1.29 21.54
N ALA A 686 -0.88 0.91 20.27
CA ALA A 686 -0.74 1.82 19.15
C ALA A 686 -1.69 3.03 19.31
N ASN A 687 -2.99 2.79 19.52
CA ASN A 687 -3.98 3.85 19.57
C ASN A 687 -4.09 4.58 20.93
N GLY A 688 -3.28 4.19 21.93
CA GLY A 688 -3.27 4.82 23.26
C GLY A 688 -4.56 4.62 24.06
N TRP A 689 -5.34 3.58 23.77
CA TRP A 689 -6.64 3.38 24.40
C TRP A 689 -6.52 3.23 25.91
N ASN A 690 -7.29 4.06 26.62
CA ASN A 690 -7.32 4.07 28.07
C ASN A 690 -8.76 4.03 28.62
N CYS A 691 -9.75 3.84 27.76
CA CYS A 691 -11.15 3.69 28.14
C CYS A 691 -11.84 2.58 27.36
N VAL A 692 -12.52 1.67 28.07
CA VAL A 692 -13.30 0.59 27.47
C VAL A 692 -14.71 0.59 28.07
N CYS A 693 -15.72 0.58 27.22
CA CYS A 693 -17.13 0.47 27.58
C CYS A 693 -17.74 -0.78 26.96
N GLU A 694 -18.72 -1.40 27.61
CA GLU A 694 -19.53 -2.44 26.97
C GLU A 694 -20.71 -1.79 26.26
N VAL A 695 -20.92 -2.16 24.99
CA VAL A 695 -22.12 -1.77 24.22
C VAL A 695 -23.21 -2.80 24.48
N GLU A 696 -24.35 -2.32 24.98
CA GLU A 696 -25.42 -3.18 25.45
C GLU A 696 -26.18 -3.84 24.29
N GLN A 697 -26.36 -5.16 24.42
CA GLN A 697 -27.26 -5.92 23.56
C GLN A 697 -28.70 -5.58 23.92
N LEU A 698 -29.53 -5.33 22.92
CA LEU A 698 -30.95 -5.03 23.12
C LEU A 698 -31.63 -6.20 23.85
N SER A 699 -32.39 -5.87 24.90
CA SER A 699 -33.10 -6.84 25.74
C SER A 699 -34.59 -6.58 25.83
N ASP A 700 -35.04 -5.36 25.54
CA ASP A 700 -36.46 -5.07 25.39
C ASP A 700 -37.01 -5.77 24.12
N PRO A 701 -38.10 -6.55 24.21
CA PRO A 701 -38.61 -7.31 23.08
C PRO A 701 -39.08 -6.45 21.89
N ALA A 702 -39.56 -5.22 22.12
CA ALA A 702 -40.00 -4.35 21.04
C ALA A 702 -38.81 -3.71 20.33
N GLU A 703 -37.81 -3.25 21.07
CA GLU A 703 -36.57 -2.70 20.53
C GLU A 703 -35.74 -3.74 19.79
N LEU A 704 -35.57 -4.93 20.39
CA LEU A 704 -34.85 -6.05 19.77
C LEU A 704 -35.50 -6.44 18.45
N LYS A 705 -36.84 -6.56 18.43
CA LYS A 705 -37.58 -6.86 17.22
C LYS A 705 -37.48 -5.75 16.18
N ALA A 706 -37.53 -4.48 16.58
CA ALA A 706 -37.32 -3.36 15.68
C ALA A 706 -35.92 -3.42 15.03
N CYS A 707 -34.88 -3.70 15.83
CA CYS A 707 -33.51 -3.86 15.32
C CYS A 707 -33.40 -5.02 14.32
N GLN A 708 -34.10 -6.13 14.56
CA GLN A 708 -34.07 -7.32 13.70
C GLN A 708 -34.91 -7.18 12.41
N ASP A 709 -36.06 -6.51 12.46
CA ASP A 709 -37.06 -6.51 11.38
C ASP A 709 -37.06 -5.23 10.52
N THR A 710 -36.46 -4.12 10.99
CA THR A 710 -36.49 -2.85 10.25
C THR A 710 -35.54 -2.90 9.06
N VAL A 711 -36.09 -2.90 7.85
CA VAL A 711 -35.31 -2.94 6.61
C VAL A 711 -34.69 -1.56 6.33
N PRO A 712 -33.35 -1.46 6.15
CA PRO A 712 -32.70 -0.21 5.72
C PRO A 712 -33.31 0.32 4.40
N PRO A 713 -33.38 1.65 4.18
CA PRO A 713 -32.79 2.73 4.98
C PRO A 713 -33.69 3.25 6.12
N ALA A 714 -34.79 2.56 6.43
CA ALA A 714 -35.68 3.04 7.50
C ALA A 714 -34.94 3.08 8.85
N PRO A 715 -35.11 4.17 9.65
CA PRO A 715 -34.52 4.26 10.97
C PRO A 715 -35.16 3.23 11.91
N VAL A 716 -34.36 2.66 12.80
CA VAL A 716 -34.83 1.70 13.81
C VAL A 716 -35.41 2.48 14.99
N GLU A 717 -36.74 2.44 15.11
CA GLU A 717 -37.48 3.23 16.10
C GLU A 717 -38.60 2.41 16.76
N VAL A 718 -38.87 2.69 18.04
CA VAL A 718 -40.03 2.16 18.78
C VAL A 718 -40.80 3.34 19.36
N GLY A 719 -42.07 3.49 18.99
CA GLY A 719 -42.90 4.59 19.47
C GLY A 719 -42.45 5.99 18.99
N GLY A 720 -41.63 6.07 17.95
CA GLY A 720 -41.07 7.32 17.42
C GLY A 720 -39.74 7.76 18.06
N GLU A 721 -39.21 6.96 18.99
CA GLU A 721 -37.89 7.16 19.58
C GLU A 721 -36.88 6.20 18.94
N LYS A 722 -35.63 6.67 18.74
CA LYS A 722 -34.54 5.84 18.21
C LYS A 722 -34.19 4.72 19.18
N VAL A 723 -33.87 3.55 18.62
CA VAL A 723 -33.39 2.40 19.39
C VAL A 723 -31.87 2.41 19.44
N HIS A 724 -31.30 2.41 20.64
CA HIS A 724 -29.85 2.48 20.87
C HIS A 724 -29.33 1.14 21.38
N GLY A 725 -28.44 0.48 20.64
CA GLY A 725 -27.85 -0.79 21.05
C GLY A 725 -27.45 -1.67 19.87
N TRP A 726 -27.35 -2.98 20.10
CA TRP A 726 -27.13 -3.94 19.03
C TRP A 726 -27.98 -5.19 19.16
N CYS A 727 -28.21 -5.86 18.03
CA CYS A 727 -28.91 -7.15 17.96
C CYS A 727 -28.21 -8.12 17.01
N TYR A 728 -28.39 -9.42 17.23
CA TYR A 728 -28.05 -10.44 16.24
C TYR A 728 -29.20 -10.63 15.27
N VAL A 729 -28.88 -10.66 13.97
CA VAL A 729 -29.84 -10.90 12.88
C VAL A 729 -29.41 -12.16 12.14
N ASP A 730 -30.29 -13.15 12.07
CA ASP A 730 -30.11 -14.39 11.31
C ASP A 730 -31.50 -14.92 10.90
N PRO A 731 -31.96 -14.60 9.68
CA PRO A 731 -33.27 -15.00 9.19
C PRO A 731 -33.45 -16.53 9.13
N ARG A 732 -32.36 -17.31 9.03
CA ARG A 732 -32.44 -18.78 9.03
C ARG A 732 -32.89 -19.33 10.37
N LEU A 733 -32.63 -18.60 11.46
CA LEU A 733 -33.09 -18.89 12.80
C LEU A 733 -34.43 -18.21 13.13
N GLY A 734 -35.05 -17.52 12.16
CA GLY A 734 -36.26 -16.73 12.37
C GLY A 734 -36.02 -15.42 13.13
N LEU A 735 -34.77 -14.95 13.21
CA LEU A 735 -34.39 -13.70 13.87
C LEU A 735 -34.16 -12.62 12.83
N GLY A 736 -35.18 -11.80 12.60
CA GLY A 736 -35.16 -10.73 11.62
C GLY A 736 -35.54 -11.15 10.22
N ARG A 737 -35.28 -10.25 9.28
CA ARG A 737 -35.72 -10.35 7.89
C ARG A 737 -34.57 -10.58 6.93
N ASP A 738 -34.81 -11.37 5.86
CA ASP A 738 -33.83 -11.59 4.79
C ASP A 738 -33.33 -10.27 4.20
N GLU A 739 -34.19 -9.26 4.12
CA GLU A 739 -33.84 -7.94 3.59
C GLU A 739 -32.85 -7.16 4.47
N VAL A 740 -32.74 -7.48 5.76
CA VAL A 740 -31.81 -6.81 6.70
C VAL A 740 -30.37 -7.33 6.54
N VAL A 741 -30.22 -8.61 6.20
CA VAL A 741 -28.93 -9.26 5.92
C VAL A 741 -28.75 -9.52 4.43
N ALA A 742 -29.56 -8.90 3.58
CA ALA A 742 -29.50 -9.07 2.13
C ALA A 742 -28.16 -8.60 1.55
N LYS A 743 -27.41 -7.79 2.31
CA LYS A 743 -26.05 -7.31 2.00
C LYS A 743 -24.95 -8.30 2.38
N CYS A 744 -25.28 -9.36 3.12
CA CYS A 744 -24.32 -10.39 3.48
C CYS A 744 -24.28 -11.50 2.43
N PRO A 745 -23.09 -12.07 2.16
CA PRO A 745 -22.95 -13.20 1.25
C PRO A 745 -23.99 -14.28 1.54
N SER A 746 -24.51 -14.93 0.51
CA SER A 746 -25.56 -15.95 0.68
C SER A 746 -25.21 -17.03 1.72
N THR A 747 -23.92 -17.37 1.86
CA THR A 747 -23.35 -18.30 2.84
C THR A 747 -23.25 -17.73 4.26
N GLU A 748 -23.34 -16.42 4.43
CA GLU A 748 -23.06 -15.63 5.63
C GLU A 748 -24.19 -14.64 5.97
N ARG A 749 -25.43 -14.90 5.53
CA ARG A 749 -26.63 -14.07 5.82
C ARG A 749 -27.00 -13.99 7.30
N ARG A 750 -26.12 -13.40 8.11
CA ARG A 750 -26.24 -13.10 9.52
C ARG A 750 -25.23 -12.02 9.91
N GLN A 751 -25.57 -11.19 10.87
CA GLN A 751 -24.70 -10.09 11.32
C GLN A 751 -24.98 -9.69 12.77
N VAL A 752 -24.01 -9.02 13.37
CA VAL A 752 -24.26 -8.15 14.53
C VAL A 752 -24.64 -6.77 13.97
N ARG A 753 -25.87 -6.34 14.22
CA ARG A 753 -26.39 -5.06 13.73
C ARG A 753 -26.41 -4.05 14.87
N PHE A 754 -25.77 -2.91 14.66
CA PHE A 754 -25.82 -1.75 15.54
C PHE A 754 -26.94 -0.78 15.14
N THR A 755 -27.61 -0.16 16.11
CA THR A 755 -28.70 0.80 15.88
C THR A 755 -28.59 2.02 16.78
N GLY A 756 -29.02 3.18 16.26
CA GLY A 756 -28.93 4.45 16.98
C GLY A 756 -27.50 4.70 17.42
N ASP A 757 -27.32 5.09 18.68
CA ASP A 757 -25.99 5.32 19.22
C ASP A 757 -25.22 4.01 19.47
N GLY A 758 -25.81 2.82 19.28
CA GLY A 758 -25.10 1.56 19.45
C GLY A 758 -23.91 1.35 18.51
N GLY A 759 -23.86 2.07 17.36
CA GLY A 759 -22.69 2.09 16.50
C GLY A 759 -21.47 2.72 17.19
N ALA A 760 -20.27 2.46 16.69
CA ALA A 760 -19.03 2.97 17.30
C ALA A 760 -19.10 4.50 17.47
N GLN A 761 -18.72 4.99 18.66
CA GLN A 761 -18.51 6.42 18.85
C GLN A 761 -17.30 6.90 18.06
N ASP A 762 -17.26 8.20 17.76
CA ASP A 762 -16.11 8.85 17.14
C ASP A 762 -14.83 8.56 17.95
N GLY A 763 -13.77 8.15 17.27
CA GLY A 763 -12.50 7.75 17.90
C GLY A 763 -12.52 6.42 18.65
N ALA A 764 -13.61 5.67 18.59
CA ALA A 764 -13.76 4.41 19.29
C ALA A 764 -13.75 3.20 18.33
N THR A 765 -13.13 2.11 18.78
CA THR A 765 -13.11 0.83 18.08
C THR A 765 -13.96 -0.17 18.83
N GLN A 766 -14.90 -0.81 18.12
CA GLN A 766 -15.76 -1.85 18.68
C GLN A 766 -15.19 -3.26 18.41
N PHE A 767 -15.16 -4.07 19.45
CA PHE A 767 -14.69 -5.45 19.49
C PHE A 767 -15.87 -6.36 19.75
N VAL A 768 -16.10 -7.35 18.89
CA VAL A 768 -17.19 -8.31 19.06
C VAL A 768 -16.63 -9.68 19.45
N ILE A 769 -16.79 -10.03 20.72
CA ILE A 769 -16.24 -11.25 21.29
C ILE A 769 -17.38 -12.24 21.48
N CYS A 770 -17.47 -13.24 20.60
CA CYS A 770 -18.54 -14.22 20.59
C CYS A 770 -18.06 -15.59 21.10
N SER A 771 -18.72 -16.08 22.15
CA SER A 771 -18.53 -17.44 22.66
C SER A 771 -19.55 -18.39 22.01
N GLY A 772 -19.12 -19.56 21.53
CA GLY A 772 -20.05 -20.52 20.92
C GLY A 772 -19.48 -21.93 20.74
N ASP A 773 -20.22 -22.93 21.24
CA ASP A 773 -20.15 -24.32 20.80
C ASP A 773 -20.60 -24.40 19.33
N THR A 774 -19.91 -25.21 18.52
CA THR A 774 -20.36 -25.56 17.17
C THR A 774 -21.80 -26.05 17.20
N ALA A 775 -22.72 -25.32 16.58
CA ALA A 775 -24.00 -25.90 16.18
C ALA A 775 -23.68 -27.14 15.34
N LYS A 776 -24.19 -28.31 15.71
CA LYS A 776 -24.03 -29.50 14.87
C LYS A 776 -24.62 -29.15 13.49
N GLN A 777 -23.75 -29.07 12.48
CA GLN A 777 -24.12 -28.91 11.07
C GLN A 777 -25.08 -30.01 10.64
#